data_AF-A0A8J2S0G6-F1
#
_entry.id   AF-A0A8J2S0G6-F1
#
_cell.length_a   1.000
_cell.length_b   1.000
_cell.length_c   1.000
_cell.angle_alpha   90.00
_cell.angle_beta   90.00
_cell.angle_gamma   90.00
#
_symmetry.space_group_name_H-M   'P 1'
#
loop_
_entity.id
_entity.type
_entity.pdbx_description
1 polymer ?
#
loop_
_entity_poly.entity_id
_entity_poly.type
_entity_poly.pdbx_seq_one_letter_code
_entity_poly.pdbx_strand_id
1 'polypeptide(L)'
;MACSGEEIPESSTLGIDKRLLAKAVELGNDKQLLCYSYGKQLLPKDVMLHAIKVADLGDIPIPVSIEDLKRLKGISEPALCGKGCNRFLDPLKMQALQIESSKVLSPKDLDLSSLIVSHLGLPVASINVQAKLAKLILYETGGHYKHDYNFEKKIGTFGTAILQLPVECGHEGGRVTVEYEGAKKLFESHQDSDKHFFLSAYYGDCDHSMEQITRGWKLALVFNLVLNNCKISVEQEDFPVVFAALKDIEEALAPWIPQDPHQTGNNPPIENVPDCMISVSETGEKIVSPPKKKVKPTKKKYKRTDDYDSDVDNEFDDLWMDFDNFNDGDGPAEGDVLYFVLKENYQAQDFKFDCLRGADLKLANILLSCRFLDVHLAVVKDKSENHDYLGRSRYRQHTMEIPRWIDSKNVSKNLSMGISWRDQLVGSLGKLLTFDNDIGTVVEKLGRDKGYGDSDYEDDSHEEDSDEPNDTDDDRSVFCTQFNFILVIWPKHTTFLKYCRYDLHSLLNNLENSMSLVSTMEDSEETEANLHPALEDFKKIMSVCCAEPDKTWGEWVEKDEQKGDLTSRLLRFCITLRAREEGLAILKILGVDFEPESEFCRVKPFEGIKSEKVAKAIADFECQITGWEDISDLIKPIISPQRVLLQLTQICKLAQYFMEVECLDGAIMVGNQISLSLASLKKSEAAVLKRASVESTLNLFLLLETDPKTSNRERLATFITLFPKLNHLLQCRLVLDLDLQRVRRFKNVESSQFLFDELCKALLTSEIFKNPSENFYYEDGEDKCVIGFIKDMIVDLLKLYILSGNSGWLQLFILKIRREPETSKTHWLRILLSSPVIWELGSSSEFKSANCLECYRVTCNFFLDQDFVSLVNNAKDVKLKIFRCLLRLKDRQFWETFATKICASFASEKSNEFVRVILKNAELQQAIVQSVGFRSCIRMLDYWLLNSKSLQKPVFNWCQPEASLSSHPEVEVFLRSSEKRLIYHEFRKLAECYVFANELERMGTSNGFSVEVKCNRKVFDVRCKITKTKGLYEQSKKDFLLRKSELPELLQLRRNLVVEREKLKQMKK
;
A
#
# COMPACT_ATOMS: atom_id res chain seq x y z
N MET A 1 3.67 51.91 56.13
CA MET A 1 3.06 50.67 56.66
C MET A 1 2.20 50.10 55.57
N ALA A 2 2.74 49.07 54.93
CA ALA A 2 2.17 48.31 53.83
C ALA A 2 1.57 47.02 54.39
N CYS A 3 0.41 46.59 53.87
CA CYS A 3 -0.04 45.21 53.89
C CYS A 3 -0.68 44.92 52.52
N SER A 4 0.00 44.06 51.77
CA SER A 4 -0.32 43.49 50.47
C SER A 4 -1.55 42.58 50.55
N GLY A 5 -2.51 42.76 49.63
CA GLY A 5 -3.62 41.84 49.42
C GLY A 5 -3.16 40.66 48.57
N GLU A 6 -3.43 39.45 49.08
CA GLU A 6 -3.32 38.19 48.35
C GLU A 6 -4.43 38.11 47.28
N GLU A 7 -4.03 37.96 46.03
CA GLU A 7 -4.91 37.53 44.94
C GLU A 7 -5.11 36.01 45.01
N ILE A 8 -6.36 35.60 44.98
CA ILE A 8 -6.81 34.21 44.90
C ILE A 8 -6.54 33.72 43.47
N PRO A 9 -5.87 32.56 43.24
CA PRO A 9 -5.63 32.07 41.89
C PRO A 9 -6.93 31.59 41.25
N GLU A 10 -7.23 32.10 40.04
CA GLU A 10 -8.29 31.58 39.17
C GLU A 10 -8.04 30.11 38.83
N SER A 11 -9.08 29.29 38.95
CA SER A 11 -9.07 27.87 38.59
C SER A 11 -8.71 27.66 37.12
N SER A 12 -7.51 27.13 36.85
CA SER A 12 -7.00 26.81 35.53
C SER A 12 -7.79 25.65 34.88
N THR A 13 -8.22 25.89 33.65
CA THR A 13 -8.86 24.93 32.74
C THR A 13 -7.99 23.69 32.47
N LEU A 14 -8.60 22.50 32.49
CA LEU A 14 -7.99 21.18 32.18
C LEU A 14 -7.37 21.12 30.77
N GLY A 15 -6.08 21.43 30.62
CA GLY A 15 -5.29 21.22 29.40
C GLY A 15 -3.84 20.89 29.74
N ILE A 16 -3.11 20.25 28.81
CA ILE A 16 -1.69 19.91 29.00
C ILE A 16 -0.85 21.20 29.12
N ASP A 17 -0.05 21.32 30.17
CA ASP A 17 0.88 22.45 30.35
C ASP A 17 2.26 22.13 29.77
N LYS A 18 2.45 22.48 28.49
CA LYS A 18 3.73 22.29 27.78
C LYS A 18 4.88 23.15 28.34
N ARG A 19 4.57 24.29 28.98
CA ARG A 19 5.60 25.17 29.56
C ARG A 19 6.15 24.56 30.84
N LEU A 20 5.27 24.07 31.70
CA LEU A 20 5.65 23.31 32.89
C LEU A 20 6.43 22.06 32.51
N LEU A 21 5.98 21.32 31.50
CA LEU A 21 6.67 20.13 30.99
C LEU A 21 8.09 20.44 30.48
N ALA A 22 8.26 21.50 29.68
CA ALA A 22 9.57 21.92 29.18
C ALA A 22 10.53 22.29 30.33
N LYS A 23 10.05 23.01 31.35
CA LYS A 23 10.85 23.37 32.54
C LYS A 23 11.18 22.15 33.40
N ALA A 24 10.25 21.20 33.52
CA ALA A 24 10.42 20.01 34.33
C ALA A 24 11.59 19.14 33.83
N VAL A 25 11.70 18.94 32.52
CA VAL A 25 12.72 18.07 31.92
C VAL A 25 14.14 18.67 31.89
N GLU A 26 14.30 19.98 32.06
CA GLU A 26 15.61 20.66 32.02
C GLU A 26 16.44 20.53 33.32
N LEU A 27 15.87 19.96 34.40
CA LEU A 27 16.57 19.72 35.68
C LEU A 27 17.37 20.93 36.22
N GLY A 28 16.87 22.17 36.05
CA GLY A 28 17.56 23.38 36.52
C GLY A 28 17.65 23.52 38.04
N ASN A 29 18.60 24.34 38.51
CA ASN A 29 18.94 24.54 39.93
C ASN A 29 17.89 25.34 40.75
N ASP A 30 16.94 26.02 40.10
CA ASP A 30 15.93 26.89 40.76
C ASP A 30 14.60 26.17 41.08
N LYS A 31 14.64 24.88 41.39
CA LYS A 31 13.41 24.10 41.64
C LYS A 31 12.98 24.16 43.11
N GLN A 32 11.66 24.24 43.34
CA GLN A 32 11.08 23.96 44.65
C GLN A 32 11.41 22.52 45.03
N LEU A 33 12.34 22.36 45.97
CA LEU A 33 12.72 21.04 46.48
C LEU A 33 11.48 20.35 47.07
N LEU A 34 11.30 19.07 46.72
CA LEU A 34 10.39 18.22 47.46
C LEU A 34 10.78 18.19 48.94
N CYS A 35 9.84 17.76 49.79
CA CYS A 35 10.08 17.62 51.21
C CYS A 35 11.23 16.60 51.44
N TYR A 36 12.46 17.08 51.67
CA TYR A 36 13.66 16.23 51.73
C TYR A 36 13.64 15.24 52.92
N SER A 37 12.81 15.55 53.91
CA SER A 37 12.56 14.71 55.08
C SER A 37 11.20 15.01 55.70
N TYR A 38 10.63 13.97 56.31
CA TYR A 38 9.35 13.99 57.00
C TYR A 38 9.42 13.24 58.32
N GLY A 39 8.61 13.65 59.29
CA GLY A 39 8.45 12.96 60.58
C GLY A 39 7.04 13.15 61.13
N LYS A 40 6.45 12.08 61.68
CA LYS A 40 5.09 12.08 62.24
C LYS A 40 4.93 11.09 63.38
N GLN A 41 4.13 11.49 64.36
CA GLN A 41 3.53 10.57 65.31
C GLN A 41 2.39 9.80 64.62
N LEU A 42 2.37 8.49 64.78
CA LEU A 42 1.34 7.59 64.26
C LEU A 42 0.61 6.92 65.42
N LEU A 43 -0.71 6.86 65.33
CA LEU A 43 -1.54 6.16 66.30
C LEU A 43 -1.42 4.65 66.04
N PRO A 44 -1.59 3.78 67.06
CA PRO A 44 -1.55 2.32 66.85
C PRO A 44 -2.49 1.80 65.75
N LYS A 45 -3.65 2.46 65.57
CA LYS A 45 -4.61 2.18 64.51
C LYS A 45 -4.10 2.50 63.09
N ASP A 46 -3.08 3.35 62.94
CA ASP A 46 -2.55 3.76 61.64
C ASP A 46 -1.48 2.79 61.11
N VAL A 47 -0.89 1.96 62.00
CA VAL A 47 0.20 1.02 61.69
C VAL A 47 -0.27 -0.45 61.76
N MET A 48 -1.33 -0.73 62.53
CA MET A 48 -1.89 -2.09 62.73
C MET A 48 -0.86 -3.15 63.16
N LEU A 49 0.21 -2.73 63.84
CA LEU A 49 1.29 -3.59 64.32
C LEU A 49 1.17 -3.82 65.82
N HIS A 50 0.76 -5.03 66.21
CA HIS A 50 0.55 -5.39 67.63
C HIS A 50 1.69 -6.20 68.24
N ALA A 51 2.55 -6.81 67.42
CA ALA A 51 3.73 -7.54 67.86
C ALA A 51 4.78 -7.60 66.74
N ILE A 52 6.06 -7.71 67.10
CA ILE A 52 7.13 -8.09 66.19
C ILE A 52 7.54 -9.53 66.47
N LYS A 53 7.80 -10.31 65.42
CA LYS A 53 8.28 -11.69 65.58
C LYS A 53 9.77 -11.73 65.30
N VAL A 54 10.56 -12.18 66.26
CA VAL A 54 12.01 -12.30 66.11
C VAL A 54 12.42 -13.76 66.22
N ALA A 55 13.33 -14.19 65.35
CA ALA A 55 13.94 -15.52 65.39
C ALA A 55 14.47 -15.77 66.80
N ASP A 56 14.24 -16.98 67.30
CA ASP A 56 14.64 -17.45 68.64
C ASP A 56 13.89 -16.82 69.84
N LEU A 57 13.17 -15.70 69.67
CA LEU A 57 12.38 -15.06 70.73
C LEU A 57 10.86 -15.18 70.57
N GLY A 58 10.36 -15.50 69.38
CA GLY A 58 8.93 -15.58 69.10
C GLY A 58 8.29 -14.21 68.95
N ASP A 59 7.00 -14.12 69.29
CA ASP A 59 6.22 -12.88 69.19
C ASP A 59 6.48 -11.98 70.41
N ILE A 60 6.85 -10.73 70.15
CA ILE A 60 7.12 -9.68 71.14
C ILE A 60 6.01 -8.63 71.03
N PRO A 61 5.16 -8.46 72.06
CA PRO A 61 4.03 -7.54 72.01
C PRO A 61 4.49 -6.07 71.97
N ILE A 62 3.64 -5.20 71.42
CA ILE A 62 3.82 -3.74 71.41
C ILE A 62 2.67 -3.11 72.22
N PRO A 63 2.95 -2.20 73.19
CA PRO A 63 4.26 -1.68 73.58
C PRO A 63 5.23 -2.73 74.14
N VAL A 64 6.50 -2.62 73.77
CA VAL A 64 7.52 -3.63 74.11
C VAL A 64 7.94 -3.50 75.57
N SER A 65 7.81 -4.57 76.34
CA SER A 65 8.16 -4.58 77.77
C SER A 65 9.67 -4.43 78.02
N ILE A 66 10.06 -3.95 79.20
CA ILE A 66 11.47 -3.88 79.60
C ILE A 66 12.12 -5.28 79.62
N GLU A 67 11.35 -6.33 79.95
CA GLU A 67 11.82 -7.72 79.91
C GLU A 67 12.13 -8.16 78.48
N ASP A 68 11.25 -7.85 77.52
CA ASP A 68 11.46 -8.17 76.11
C ASP A 68 12.58 -7.35 75.47
N LEU A 69 12.77 -6.09 75.88
CA LEU A 69 13.92 -5.30 75.45
C LEU A 69 15.25 -5.92 75.92
N LYS A 70 15.31 -6.47 77.13
CA LYS A 70 16.49 -7.22 77.62
C LYS A 70 16.69 -8.52 76.84
N ARG A 71 15.61 -9.22 76.48
CA ARG A 71 15.67 -10.42 75.62
C ARG A 71 16.22 -10.07 74.23
N LEU A 72 15.72 -8.99 73.62
CA LEU A 72 16.22 -8.46 72.34
C LEU A 72 17.71 -8.10 72.45
N LYS A 73 18.11 -7.37 73.48
CA LYS A 73 19.52 -7.06 73.74
C LYS A 73 20.42 -8.30 73.78
N GLY A 74 19.93 -9.41 74.35
CA GLY A 74 20.68 -10.67 74.44
C GLY A 74 21.03 -11.32 73.10
N ILE A 75 20.27 -11.04 72.04
CA ILE A 75 20.50 -11.57 70.68
C ILE A 75 21.01 -10.50 69.69
N SER A 76 21.07 -9.24 70.11
CA SER A 76 21.55 -8.13 69.31
C SER A 76 23.07 -8.10 69.23
N GLU A 77 23.59 -7.60 68.12
CA GLU A 77 25.00 -7.28 67.93
C GLU A 77 25.23 -5.76 68.00
N PRO A 78 26.44 -5.28 68.36
CA PRO A 78 26.76 -3.87 68.26
C PRO A 78 26.57 -3.35 66.84
N ALA A 79 25.90 -2.20 66.69
CA ALA A 79 25.78 -1.56 65.39
C ALA A 79 27.15 -1.01 64.95
N LEU A 80 27.56 -1.35 63.72
CA LEU A 80 28.87 -1.00 63.18
C LEU A 80 28.78 0.21 62.23
N CYS A 81 29.85 1.00 62.22
CA CYS A 81 30.10 2.10 61.27
C CYS A 81 30.90 1.58 60.06
N GLY A 82 30.71 2.16 58.86
CA GLY A 82 31.58 1.92 57.69
C GLY A 82 30.98 1.04 56.56
N LYS A 83 31.75 0.88 55.46
CA LYS A 83 31.33 0.26 54.18
C LYS A 83 31.71 -1.22 54.07
N GLY A 84 30.87 -2.05 53.45
CA GLY A 84 31.24 -3.40 53.00
C GLY A 84 32.00 -4.23 54.05
N CYS A 85 33.24 -4.60 53.74
CA CYS A 85 34.14 -5.34 54.63
C CYS A 85 34.89 -4.45 55.65
N ASN A 86 34.83 -3.11 55.53
CA ASN A 86 35.42 -2.12 56.42
C ASN A 86 34.40 -1.63 57.48
N ARG A 87 33.70 -2.56 58.12
CA ARG A 87 32.81 -2.25 59.25
C ARG A 87 33.64 -2.21 60.54
N PHE A 88 33.55 -1.12 61.30
CA PHE A 88 34.27 -0.92 62.55
C PHE A 88 33.35 -0.38 63.63
N LEU A 89 33.75 -0.56 64.89
CA LEU A 89 33.03 -0.09 66.05
C LEU A 89 33.59 1.28 66.48
N ASP A 90 32.80 2.34 66.36
CA ASP A 90 33.17 3.70 66.80
C ASP A 90 32.06 4.26 67.72
N PRO A 91 32.19 4.09 69.05
CA PRO A 91 31.20 4.53 70.03
C PRO A 91 30.95 6.04 70.07
N LEU A 92 31.83 6.87 69.47
CA LEU A 92 31.63 8.33 69.38
C LEU A 92 30.73 8.72 68.19
N LYS A 93 30.60 7.83 67.19
CA LYS A 93 29.76 8.04 66.02
C LYS A 93 28.44 7.29 66.09
N MET A 94 28.43 6.09 66.69
CA MET A 94 27.24 5.27 66.83
C MET A 94 27.30 4.42 68.09
N GLN A 95 26.31 4.59 68.95
CA GLN A 95 26.09 3.74 70.11
C GLN A 95 24.69 3.13 70.02
N ALA A 96 24.60 1.93 69.44
CA ALA A 96 23.35 1.20 69.29
C ALA A 96 23.60 -0.31 69.18
N LEU A 97 22.54 -1.09 69.36
CA LEU A 97 22.52 -2.53 69.12
C LEU A 97 21.58 -2.81 67.94
N GLN A 98 21.93 -3.73 67.05
CA GLN A 98 21.14 -4.06 65.88
C GLN A 98 20.82 -5.56 65.79
N ILE A 99 19.71 -5.86 65.11
CA ILE A 99 19.31 -7.18 64.66
C ILE A 99 19.03 -7.08 63.16
N GLU A 100 19.75 -7.86 62.35
CA GLU A 100 19.58 -7.91 60.90
C GLU A 100 18.16 -8.38 60.52
N SER A 101 17.61 -7.86 59.41
CA SER A 101 16.22 -8.14 59.02
C SER A 101 15.92 -9.62 58.78
N SER A 102 16.92 -10.43 58.42
CA SER A 102 16.78 -11.89 58.27
C SER A 102 16.33 -12.60 59.56
N LYS A 103 16.59 -12.00 60.74
CA LYS A 103 16.14 -12.50 62.04
C LYS A 103 14.80 -11.91 62.48
N VAL A 104 14.23 -10.93 61.78
CA VAL A 104 12.91 -10.35 62.08
C VAL A 104 11.88 -10.99 61.15
N LEU A 105 11.12 -11.95 61.69
CA LEU A 105 10.16 -12.76 60.94
C LEU A 105 8.81 -12.06 60.68
N SER A 106 8.47 -11.04 61.48
CA SER A 106 7.26 -10.22 61.33
C SER A 106 7.51 -8.83 61.93
N PRO A 107 7.01 -7.74 61.32
CA PRO A 107 6.07 -7.73 60.21
C PRO A 107 6.75 -7.87 58.84
N LYS A 108 6.36 -8.91 58.10
CA LYS A 108 6.71 -9.05 56.67
C LYS A 108 5.75 -8.28 55.76
N ASP A 109 4.52 -8.07 56.23
CA ASP A 109 3.43 -7.47 55.46
C ASP A 109 3.10 -6.02 55.88
N LEU A 110 3.92 -5.40 56.75
CA LEU A 110 3.75 -3.99 57.09
C LEU A 110 4.19 -3.14 55.90
N ASP A 111 3.22 -2.62 55.14
CA ASP A 111 3.47 -1.72 54.03
C ASP A 111 3.36 -0.25 54.47
N LEU A 112 4.52 0.38 54.69
CA LEU A 112 4.61 1.82 54.95
C LEU A 112 4.72 2.65 53.66
N SER A 113 4.78 2.00 52.49
CA SER A 113 5.16 2.66 51.23
C SER A 113 4.16 3.74 50.84
N SER A 114 2.85 3.48 50.96
CA SER A 114 1.79 4.46 50.66
C SER A 114 1.85 5.71 51.54
N LEU A 115 2.10 5.51 52.83
CA LEU A 115 2.24 6.59 53.81
C LEU A 115 3.48 7.44 53.54
N ILE A 116 4.59 6.79 53.20
CA ILE A 116 5.86 7.46 52.87
C ILE A 116 5.74 8.23 51.55
N VAL A 117 5.12 7.64 50.54
CA VAL A 117 4.83 8.28 49.24
C VAL A 117 4.01 9.54 49.43
N SER A 118 2.90 9.45 50.19
CA SER A 118 2.03 10.59 50.48
C SER A 118 2.78 11.73 51.19
N HIS A 119 3.59 11.40 52.20
CA HIS A 119 4.22 12.41 53.04
C HIS A 119 5.50 13.02 52.48
N LEU A 120 6.27 12.28 51.68
CA LEU A 120 7.40 12.82 50.91
C LEU A 120 6.95 13.53 49.63
N GLY A 121 5.66 13.45 49.27
CA GLY A 121 5.08 14.06 48.08
C GLY A 121 5.61 13.42 46.79
N LEU A 122 5.82 12.10 46.80
CA LEU A 122 6.43 11.38 45.69
C LEU A 122 5.45 11.25 44.50
N PRO A 123 5.96 11.27 43.25
CA PRO A 123 5.17 11.21 42.01
C PRO A 123 4.59 9.81 41.77
N VAL A 124 3.38 9.56 42.27
CA VAL A 124 2.79 8.20 42.39
C VAL A 124 2.42 7.57 41.04
N ALA A 125 2.16 8.38 40.01
CA ALA A 125 1.84 7.87 38.67
C ALA A 125 3.09 7.41 37.90
N SER A 126 4.27 7.93 38.28
CA SER A 126 5.55 7.71 37.63
C SER A 126 6.33 6.59 38.29
N ILE A 127 6.39 6.55 39.63
CA ILE A 127 7.29 5.64 40.35
C ILE A 127 6.55 4.63 41.23
N ASN A 128 7.16 3.46 41.41
CA ASN A 128 6.71 2.47 42.40
C ASN A 128 7.75 2.35 43.51
N VAL A 129 7.36 2.77 44.70
CA VAL A 129 8.20 2.81 45.90
C VAL A 129 7.89 1.63 46.79
N GLN A 130 8.92 0.97 47.30
CA GLN A 130 8.79 -0.10 48.28
C GLN A 130 9.68 0.16 49.49
N ALA A 131 9.10 0.13 50.69
CA ALA A 131 9.85 0.16 51.95
C ALA A 131 10.27 -1.27 52.36
N LYS A 132 11.56 -1.61 52.22
CA LYS A 132 12.10 -2.94 52.57
C LYS A 132 12.79 -2.92 53.93
N LEU A 133 12.35 -3.76 54.87
CA LEU A 133 12.95 -3.86 56.20
C LEU A 133 14.45 -4.22 56.11
N ALA A 134 15.29 -3.33 56.62
CA ALA A 134 16.74 -3.49 56.63
C ALA A 134 17.24 -4.04 57.96
N LYS A 135 16.80 -3.48 59.09
CA LYS A 135 17.24 -3.88 60.42
C LYS A 135 16.30 -3.40 61.52
N LEU A 136 16.36 -4.04 62.68
CA LEU A 136 15.79 -3.56 63.95
C LEU A 136 16.94 -2.99 64.79
N ILE A 137 16.79 -1.77 65.29
CA ILE A 137 17.81 -1.08 66.10
C ILE A 137 17.26 -0.75 67.47
N LEU A 138 18.08 -1.02 68.47
CA LEU A 138 17.84 -0.79 69.88
C LEU A 138 18.86 0.22 70.42
N TYR A 139 18.37 1.30 71.02
CA TYR A 139 19.16 2.33 71.68
C TYR A 139 18.85 2.31 73.17
N GLU A 140 19.90 2.19 73.98
CA GLU A 140 19.81 2.36 75.43
C GLU A 140 20.09 3.81 75.82
N THR A 141 20.00 4.13 77.11
CA THR A 141 20.51 5.41 77.63
C THR A 141 21.99 5.59 77.24
N GLY A 142 22.33 6.72 76.61
CA GLY A 142 23.63 6.94 75.96
C GLY A 142 23.61 6.75 74.44
N GLY A 143 22.64 6.03 73.90
CA GLY A 143 22.57 5.71 72.49
C GLY A 143 22.37 6.94 71.60
N HIS A 144 23.13 7.01 70.51
CA HIS A 144 23.13 8.12 69.56
C HIS A 144 23.68 7.64 68.20
N TYR A 145 23.47 8.42 67.14
CA TYR A 145 24.18 8.21 65.88
C TYR A 145 24.43 9.52 65.14
N LYS A 146 25.52 9.57 64.38
CA LYS A 146 25.78 10.61 63.37
C LYS A 146 26.06 9.94 62.04
N HIS A 147 25.34 10.34 61.00
CA HIS A 147 25.56 9.84 59.65
C HIS A 147 27.00 10.15 59.22
N ASP A 148 27.68 9.12 58.70
CA ASP A 148 28.98 9.23 58.07
C ASP A 148 28.75 9.00 56.57
N TYR A 149 29.25 9.90 55.72
CA TYR A 149 29.16 9.86 54.23
C TYR A 149 29.58 8.51 53.63
N ASN A 150 30.19 7.64 54.43
CA ASN A 150 30.67 6.34 54.06
C ASN A 150 29.69 5.17 54.30
N PHE A 151 28.38 5.30 54.11
CA PHE A 151 27.48 4.14 54.01
C PHE A 151 27.24 3.74 52.54
N GLU A 152 27.37 2.45 52.22
CA GLU A 152 26.95 1.94 50.91
C GLU A 152 25.43 2.07 50.78
N LYS A 153 24.99 2.90 49.82
CA LYS A 153 23.62 2.82 49.30
C LYS A 153 23.50 1.46 48.61
N LYS A 154 22.61 0.59 49.10
CA LYS A 154 22.25 -0.61 48.34
C LYS A 154 21.70 -0.15 46.98
N ILE A 155 22.18 -0.74 45.89
CA ILE A 155 21.73 -0.46 44.52
C ILE A 155 20.18 -0.40 44.50
N GLY A 156 19.62 0.70 43.98
CA GLY A 156 18.17 0.92 43.93
C GLY A 156 17.55 1.63 45.13
N THR A 157 18.30 1.93 46.20
CA THR A 157 17.79 2.63 47.40
C THR A 157 17.95 4.14 47.26
N PHE A 158 16.83 4.89 47.38
CA PHE A 158 16.82 6.35 47.26
C PHE A 158 16.66 7.08 48.61
N GLY A 159 16.29 6.35 49.67
CA GLY A 159 16.06 6.94 50.99
C GLY A 159 15.94 5.91 52.10
N THR A 160 15.75 6.41 53.32
CA THR A 160 15.57 5.60 54.53
C THR A 160 14.29 6.01 55.24
N ALA A 161 13.53 5.05 55.76
CA ALA A 161 12.46 5.29 56.71
C ALA A 161 12.72 4.57 58.03
N ILE A 162 12.44 5.22 59.15
CA ILE A 162 12.62 4.71 60.51
C ILE A 162 11.26 4.77 61.21
N LEU A 163 10.75 3.60 61.60
CA LEU A 163 9.55 3.45 62.41
C LEU A 163 9.95 3.08 63.84
N GLN A 164 9.86 4.04 64.76
CA GLN A 164 9.98 3.79 66.19
C GLN A 164 8.76 3.05 66.71
N LEU A 165 9.01 2.02 67.54
CA LEU A 165 8.00 1.22 68.21
C LEU A 165 7.74 1.75 69.62
N PRO A 166 6.48 1.71 70.11
CA PRO A 166 6.18 1.98 71.50
C PRO A 166 6.91 1.01 72.44
N VAL A 167 7.48 1.54 73.52
CA VAL A 167 8.23 0.78 74.53
C VAL A 167 7.77 1.13 75.94
N GLU A 168 7.70 0.16 76.83
CA GLU A 168 7.31 0.36 78.22
C GLU A 168 8.20 1.43 78.88
N CYS A 169 7.56 2.39 79.55
CA CYS A 169 8.20 3.59 80.15
C CYS A 169 8.82 4.60 79.16
N GLY A 170 8.77 4.38 77.84
CA GLY A 170 9.23 5.31 76.81
C GLY A 170 10.73 5.68 76.90
N HIS A 171 11.10 6.77 76.24
CA HIS A 171 12.44 7.37 76.31
C HIS A 171 12.40 8.91 76.33
N GLU A 172 13.47 9.52 76.82
CA GLU A 172 13.77 10.95 76.71
C GLU A 172 15.00 11.17 75.82
N GLY A 173 15.04 12.28 75.09
CA GLY A 173 16.10 12.57 74.09
C GLY A 173 15.85 11.88 72.75
N GLY A 174 16.90 11.61 71.97
CA GLY A 174 16.77 10.88 70.71
C GLY A 174 16.12 11.64 69.55
N ARG A 175 16.17 12.99 69.58
CA ARG A 175 15.69 13.84 68.50
C ARG A 175 16.52 13.61 67.24
N VAL A 176 15.86 13.45 66.10
CA VAL A 176 16.52 13.24 64.80
C VAL A 176 16.63 14.58 64.08
N THR A 177 17.84 14.94 63.67
CA THR A 177 18.12 16.10 62.81
C THR A 177 18.40 15.58 61.41
N VAL A 178 17.73 16.14 60.40
CA VAL A 178 18.00 15.87 58.98
C VAL A 178 18.31 17.19 58.27
N GLU A 179 19.40 17.22 57.52
CA GLU A 179 19.93 18.39 56.83
C GLU A 179 20.12 18.10 55.34
N TYR A 180 19.71 19.05 54.50
CA TYR A 180 19.87 19.01 53.06
C TYR A 180 20.20 20.41 52.55
N GLU A 181 21.32 20.58 51.83
CA GLU A 181 21.80 21.86 51.28
C GLU A 181 21.72 23.06 52.28
N GLY A 182 22.08 22.81 53.55
CA GLY A 182 22.06 23.82 54.62
C GLY A 182 20.71 24.07 55.29
N ALA A 183 19.62 23.49 54.78
CA ALA A 183 18.31 23.50 55.43
C ALA A 183 18.21 22.35 56.45
N LYS A 184 17.79 22.65 57.70
CA LYS A 184 17.69 21.67 58.80
C LYS A 184 16.24 21.45 59.23
N LYS A 185 15.86 20.18 59.43
CA LYS A 185 14.60 19.73 60.04
C LYS A 185 14.87 18.89 61.27
N LEU A 186 14.03 19.06 62.28
CA LEU A 186 14.13 18.40 63.57
C LEU A 186 12.86 17.58 63.82
N PHE A 187 13.03 16.31 64.20
CA PHE A 187 11.95 15.38 64.49
C PHE A 187 12.06 14.85 65.91
N GLU A 188 11.07 15.19 66.74
CA GLU A 188 10.95 14.69 68.10
C GLU A 188 10.17 13.38 68.13
N SER A 189 10.61 12.46 69.00
CA SER A 189 10.00 11.13 69.10
C SER A 189 9.87 10.62 70.54
N HIS A 190 10.06 11.50 71.53
CA HIS A 190 10.11 11.14 72.95
C HIS A 190 8.73 11.24 73.63
N GLN A 191 7.91 12.23 73.27
CA GLN A 191 6.57 12.41 73.84
C GLN A 191 5.66 11.23 73.49
N ASP A 192 4.99 10.65 74.48
CA ASP A 192 4.13 9.47 74.34
C ASP A 192 4.77 8.27 73.60
N SER A 193 6.11 8.15 73.68
CA SER A 193 6.89 7.05 73.11
C SER A 193 6.58 5.68 73.74
N ASP A 194 5.79 5.65 74.80
CA ASP A 194 5.23 4.45 75.43
C ASP A 194 3.93 3.97 74.79
N LYS A 195 3.25 4.83 74.02
CA LYS A 195 1.91 4.57 73.46
C LYS A 195 1.84 4.69 71.93
N HIS A 196 2.71 5.50 71.34
CA HIS A 196 2.61 5.87 69.92
C HIS A 196 3.86 5.47 69.12
N PHE A 197 3.63 5.26 67.83
CA PHE A 197 4.70 5.04 66.86
C PHE A 197 5.20 6.37 66.34
N PHE A 198 6.46 6.43 65.91
CA PHE A 198 6.99 7.60 65.22
C PHE A 198 7.66 7.18 63.92
N LEU A 199 7.15 7.68 62.80
CA LEU A 199 7.73 7.45 61.48
C LEU A 199 8.53 8.68 61.07
N SER A 200 9.78 8.46 60.67
CA SER A 200 10.58 9.46 59.97
C SER A 200 11.08 8.89 58.65
N ALA A 201 11.12 9.70 57.60
CA ALA A 201 11.61 9.29 56.28
C ALA A 201 12.42 10.43 55.66
N TYR A 202 13.51 10.10 54.98
CA TYR A 202 14.39 11.08 54.35
C TYR A 202 15.16 10.47 53.17
N TYR A 203 15.56 11.31 52.23
CA TYR A 203 16.36 10.89 51.08
C TYR A 203 17.78 10.49 51.51
N GLY A 204 18.39 9.60 50.74
CA GLY A 204 19.75 9.10 51.01
C GLY A 204 20.84 10.17 50.83
N ASP A 205 20.49 11.31 50.24
CA ASP A 205 21.39 12.47 50.05
C ASP A 205 21.37 13.43 51.25
N CYS A 206 20.51 13.19 52.25
CA CYS A 206 20.42 14.03 53.43
C CYS A 206 21.42 13.60 54.52
N ASP A 207 22.08 14.59 55.13
CA ASP A 207 22.83 14.41 56.37
C ASP A 207 21.84 14.19 57.52
N HIS A 208 22.08 13.17 58.35
CA HIS A 208 21.17 12.87 59.45
C HIS A 208 21.91 12.48 60.73
N SER A 209 21.34 12.83 61.88
CA SER A 209 21.90 12.46 63.19
C SER A 209 20.79 12.32 64.21
N MET A 210 21.03 11.53 65.25
CA MET A 210 20.14 11.42 66.39
C MET A 210 20.89 11.81 67.66
N GLU A 211 20.30 12.74 68.40
CA GLU A 211 20.77 13.15 69.73
C GLU A 211 20.78 11.95 70.70
N GLN A 212 21.55 12.09 71.78
CA GLN A 212 21.67 11.06 72.80
C GLN A 212 20.33 10.77 73.48
N ILE A 213 20.02 9.49 73.72
CA ILE A 213 18.95 9.05 74.62
C ILE A 213 19.38 9.34 76.05
N THR A 214 18.70 10.26 76.73
CA THR A 214 19.05 10.68 78.10
C THR A 214 18.43 9.78 79.16
N ARG A 215 17.27 9.17 78.87
CA ARG A 215 16.59 8.20 79.74
C ARG A 215 15.78 7.20 78.91
N GLY A 216 15.60 6.00 79.45
CA GLY A 216 14.80 4.96 78.81
C GLY A 216 15.51 4.29 77.63
N TRP A 217 14.72 3.61 76.81
CA TRP A 217 15.18 2.79 75.68
C TRP A 217 14.37 3.16 74.44
N LYS A 218 14.99 3.18 73.27
CA LYS A 218 14.31 3.43 71.99
C LYS A 218 14.51 2.24 71.06
N LEU A 219 13.41 1.70 70.53
CA LEU A 219 13.42 0.59 69.58
C LEU A 219 12.84 1.05 68.24
N ALA A 220 13.51 0.76 67.13
CA ALA A 220 13.08 1.21 65.82
C ALA A 220 13.35 0.20 64.70
N LEU A 221 12.37 0.02 63.81
CA LEU A 221 12.51 -0.68 62.53
C LEU A 221 13.04 0.30 61.48
N VAL A 222 14.10 -0.08 60.78
CA VAL A 222 14.71 0.73 59.71
C VAL A 222 14.43 0.08 58.36
N PHE A 223 13.88 0.84 57.43
CA PHE A 223 13.50 0.43 56.09
C PHE A 223 14.31 1.18 55.04
N ASN A 224 14.77 0.45 54.03
CA ASN A 224 15.33 1.04 52.81
C ASN A 224 14.18 1.36 51.84
N LEU A 225 14.14 2.59 51.32
CA LEU A 225 13.18 3.00 50.29
C LEU A 225 13.77 2.68 48.92
N VAL A 226 13.13 1.75 48.20
CA VAL A 226 13.62 1.20 46.94
C VAL A 226 12.66 1.51 45.80
N LEU A 227 13.20 1.87 44.63
CA LEU A 227 12.41 2.02 43.41
C LEU A 227 12.32 0.67 42.68
N ASN A 228 11.10 0.21 42.39
CA ASN A 228 10.89 -0.96 41.55
C ASN A 228 10.71 -0.52 40.08
N ASN A 229 11.62 -0.97 39.21
CA ASN A 229 11.62 -0.74 37.74
C ASN A 229 11.96 0.70 37.30
N CYS A 230 12.88 1.40 37.97
CA CYS A 230 13.36 2.71 37.52
C CYS A 230 14.66 2.57 36.72
N LYS A 231 14.74 3.18 35.53
CA LYS A 231 15.96 3.21 34.68
C LYS A 231 16.96 4.29 35.11
N ILE A 232 16.60 5.12 36.10
CA ILE A 232 17.48 6.15 36.64
C ILE A 232 18.66 5.46 37.34
N SER A 233 19.86 5.68 36.81
CA SER A 233 21.09 5.17 37.42
C SER A 233 21.30 5.89 38.75
N VAL A 234 21.15 5.15 39.85
CA VAL A 234 21.15 5.61 41.26
C VAL A 234 22.49 6.20 41.72
N GLU A 235 23.52 6.16 40.88
CA GLU A 235 24.90 6.44 41.31
C GLU A 235 25.32 7.93 41.16
N GLN A 236 24.53 8.80 40.51
CA GLN A 236 24.99 10.16 40.17
C GLN A 236 23.95 11.30 40.27
N GLU A 237 22.71 11.07 40.67
CA GLU A 237 21.64 12.09 40.60
C GLU A 237 21.06 12.44 41.99
N ASP A 238 20.72 13.72 42.18
CA ASP A 238 20.05 14.29 43.36
C ASP A 238 18.56 13.90 43.39
N PHE A 239 18.19 13.00 44.30
CA PHE A 239 16.83 12.44 44.36
C PHE A 239 15.73 13.49 44.60
N PRO A 240 15.84 14.42 45.56
CA PRO A 240 14.92 15.55 45.70
C PRO A 240 14.62 16.29 44.39
N VAL A 241 15.64 16.58 43.57
CA VAL A 241 15.49 17.30 42.30
C VAL A 241 14.82 16.45 41.23
N VAL A 242 15.21 15.19 41.12
CA VAL A 242 14.63 14.24 40.16
C VAL A 242 13.15 13.98 40.43
N PHE A 243 12.77 13.76 41.70
CA PHE A 243 11.37 13.52 42.04
C PHE A 243 10.52 14.78 41.91
N ALA A 244 11.09 15.97 42.16
CA ALA A 244 10.40 17.24 41.89
C ALA A 244 10.10 17.37 40.39
N ALA A 245 11.08 17.08 39.53
CA ALA A 245 10.88 17.06 38.09
C ALA A 245 9.79 16.07 37.64
N LEU A 246 9.79 14.85 38.17
CA LEU A 246 8.77 13.85 37.87
C LEU A 246 7.38 14.29 38.33
N LYS A 247 7.28 14.98 39.48
CA LYS A 247 6.02 15.55 39.97
C LYS A 247 5.50 16.65 39.04
N ASP A 248 6.38 17.56 38.61
CA ASP A 248 6.01 18.60 37.64
C ASP A 248 5.55 17.98 36.30
N ILE A 249 6.15 16.86 35.87
CA ILE A 249 5.71 16.11 34.68
C ILE A 249 4.32 15.50 34.89
N GLU A 250 4.05 14.91 36.06
CA GLU A 250 2.71 14.40 36.39
C GLU A 250 1.65 15.49 36.39
N GLU A 251 1.99 16.67 36.91
CA GLU A 251 1.08 17.82 36.94
C GLU A 251 0.84 18.36 35.52
N ALA A 252 1.91 18.51 34.73
CA ALA A 252 1.82 18.98 33.34
C ALA A 252 1.01 18.01 32.44
N LEU A 253 1.12 16.71 32.71
CA LEU A 253 0.46 15.63 31.95
C LEU A 253 -0.69 14.99 32.72
N ALA A 254 -1.28 15.69 33.69
CA ALA A 254 -2.40 15.16 34.49
C ALA A 254 -3.57 14.58 33.66
N PRO A 255 -3.93 15.16 32.49
CA PRO A 255 -4.97 14.57 31.62
C PRO A 255 -4.61 13.18 31.04
N TRP A 256 -3.33 12.81 30.99
CA TRP A 256 -2.86 11.55 30.42
C TRP A 256 -2.75 10.41 31.44
N ILE A 257 -2.91 10.73 32.73
CA ILE A 257 -2.87 9.75 33.82
C ILE A 257 -4.24 9.06 33.93
N PRO A 258 -4.31 7.71 33.86
CA PRO A 258 -5.57 6.98 34.03
C PRO A 258 -6.20 7.29 35.40
N GLN A 259 -7.44 7.77 35.41
CA GLN A 259 -8.21 7.98 36.64
C GLN A 259 -8.70 6.63 37.17
N ASP A 260 -8.30 6.24 38.38
CA ASP A 260 -8.73 4.98 39.00
C ASP A 260 -10.17 5.13 39.52
N PRO A 261 -11.17 4.35 39.02
CA PRO A 261 -12.58 4.52 39.39
C PRO A 261 -12.89 4.26 40.88
N HIS A 262 -11.93 3.74 41.66
CA HIS A 262 -12.14 3.28 43.03
C HIS A 262 -11.51 4.16 44.14
N GLN A 263 -10.98 5.35 43.83
CA GLN A 263 -10.37 6.25 44.83
C GLN A 263 -11.11 7.58 45.08
N THR A 264 -12.35 7.76 44.61
CA THR A 264 -13.20 8.89 45.01
C THR A 264 -14.03 8.53 46.25
N GLY A 265 -13.34 8.33 47.37
CA GLY A 265 -13.91 8.08 48.69
C GLY A 265 -13.36 9.04 49.75
N ASN A 266 -13.22 10.33 49.42
CA ASN A 266 -12.88 11.34 50.42
C ASN A 266 -14.15 11.88 51.08
N ASN A 267 -14.42 11.39 52.31
CA ASN A 267 -15.33 12.02 53.27
C ASN A 267 -14.87 13.47 53.53
N PRO A 268 -15.76 14.48 53.44
CA PRO A 268 -15.44 15.83 53.92
C PRO A 268 -15.43 15.85 55.47
N PRO A 269 -14.69 16.78 56.10
CA PRO A 269 -14.64 16.89 57.55
C PRO A 269 -15.98 17.38 58.11
N ILE A 270 -16.36 16.77 59.25
CA ILE A 270 -17.56 17.08 60.02
C ILE A 270 -17.31 18.37 60.82
N GLU A 271 -18.07 19.43 60.51
CA GLU A 271 -18.36 20.53 61.44
C GLU A 271 -19.88 20.76 61.54
N ASN A 272 -20.27 21.17 62.75
CA ASN A 272 -21.58 20.99 63.38
C ASN A 272 -22.50 22.23 63.29
N VAL A 273 -23.79 21.97 62.96
CA VAL A 273 -25.03 22.51 63.61
C VAL A 273 -25.51 23.93 63.19
N PRO A 274 -26.82 24.34 63.28
CA PRO A 274 -28.12 23.65 63.51
C PRO A 274 -29.29 23.94 62.50
N ASP A 275 -30.29 23.04 62.51
CA ASP A 275 -31.76 23.17 62.38
C ASP A 275 -32.44 24.43 61.76
N CYS A 276 -33.39 24.23 60.81
CA CYS A 276 -34.85 24.07 61.09
C CYS A 276 -35.76 24.32 59.85
N MET A 277 -36.73 23.39 59.68
CA MET A 277 -38.13 23.50 59.19
C MET A 277 -38.55 24.00 57.77
N ILE A 278 -39.07 23.04 56.99
CA ILE A 278 -40.45 22.87 56.46
C ILE A 278 -41.19 24.12 55.91
N SER A 279 -41.56 24.10 54.61
CA SER A 279 -42.99 24.06 54.19
C SER A 279 -43.19 23.84 52.68
N VAL A 280 -44.25 23.08 52.39
CA VAL A 280 -44.81 22.64 51.11
C VAL A 280 -45.67 23.73 50.46
N SER A 281 -45.67 23.86 49.12
CA SER A 281 -46.92 24.03 48.36
C SER A 281 -46.73 23.83 46.85
N GLU A 282 -47.65 23.05 46.30
CA GLU A 282 -47.91 22.79 44.89
C GLU A 282 -48.55 24.01 44.20
N THR A 283 -48.17 24.27 42.95
CA THR A 283 -49.12 24.59 41.87
C THR A 283 -48.52 24.18 40.53
N GLY A 284 -49.30 23.43 39.75
CA GLY A 284 -48.90 22.95 38.44
C GLY A 284 -49.08 23.99 37.36
N GLU A 285 -48.27 23.91 36.31
CA GLU A 285 -48.71 24.27 34.96
C GLU A 285 -47.82 23.63 33.87
N LYS A 286 -48.50 23.30 32.77
CA LYS A 286 -48.02 22.57 31.59
C LYS A 286 -46.89 23.33 30.88
N ILE A 287 -45.75 22.67 30.67
CA ILE A 287 -44.71 23.17 29.75
C ILE A 287 -45.04 22.71 28.32
N VAL A 288 -45.57 23.66 27.55
CA VAL A 288 -45.64 23.65 26.10
C VAL A 288 -44.27 24.07 25.55
N SER A 289 -43.71 23.26 24.65
CA SER A 289 -42.52 23.60 23.84
C SER A 289 -42.87 24.59 22.72
N PRO A 290 -42.04 25.65 22.50
CA PRO A 290 -41.78 26.13 21.14
C PRO A 290 -40.32 26.64 20.96
N PRO A 291 -39.91 27.13 19.78
CA PRO A 291 -39.53 26.37 18.59
C PRO A 291 -38.04 26.54 18.22
N LYS A 292 -37.52 25.62 17.39
CA LYS A 292 -36.21 25.69 16.74
C LYS A 292 -36.09 26.94 15.87
N LYS A 293 -35.10 27.81 16.13
CA LYS A 293 -34.66 28.87 15.20
C LYS A 293 -33.35 28.47 14.52
N LYS A 294 -33.40 28.45 13.18
CA LYS A 294 -32.26 28.41 12.26
C LYS A 294 -31.49 29.74 12.33
N VAL A 295 -30.16 29.70 12.42
CA VAL A 295 -29.29 30.86 12.17
C VAL A 295 -28.25 30.47 11.13
N LYS A 296 -28.17 31.27 10.05
CA LYS A 296 -27.23 31.16 8.93
C LYS A 296 -25.86 31.78 9.31
N PRO A 297 -24.74 31.35 8.69
CA PRO A 297 -23.45 32.00 8.89
C PRO A 297 -23.29 33.21 7.98
N THR A 298 -22.74 34.31 8.51
CA THR A 298 -22.33 35.50 7.75
C THR A 298 -20.81 35.68 7.82
N LYS A 299 -20.19 35.70 6.63
CA LYS A 299 -18.77 36.05 6.41
C LYS A 299 -18.54 37.52 6.76
N LYS A 300 -17.49 37.85 7.53
CA LYS A 300 -16.92 39.20 7.61
C LYS A 300 -15.48 39.17 7.09
N LYS A 301 -15.24 39.99 6.05
CA LYS A 301 -13.93 40.38 5.54
C LYS A 301 -13.32 41.41 6.49
N TYR A 302 -12.01 41.33 6.74
CA TYR A 302 -11.25 42.46 7.27
C TYR A 302 -10.38 43.09 6.19
N LYS A 303 -10.38 44.42 6.20
CA LYS A 303 -9.64 45.33 5.33
C LYS A 303 -8.44 45.88 6.13
N ARG A 304 -7.33 46.06 5.42
CA ARG A 304 -6.06 46.67 5.85
C ARG A 304 -6.19 48.20 5.95
N THR A 305 -5.55 48.81 6.94
CA THR A 305 -5.13 50.24 6.93
C THR A 305 -3.90 50.41 7.81
N ASP A 306 -2.88 51.03 7.23
CA ASP A 306 -1.59 51.44 7.83
C ASP A 306 -1.73 52.82 8.51
N ASP A 307 -0.98 53.08 9.59
CA ASP A 307 -0.10 54.25 9.81
C ASP A 307 0.35 54.44 11.29
N TYR A 308 1.62 54.87 11.42
CA TYR A 308 2.54 55.19 12.53
C TYR A 308 1.93 55.99 13.73
N ASP A 309 2.45 56.03 14.98
CA ASP A 309 3.85 56.23 15.44
C ASP A 309 4.00 56.10 17.00
N SER A 310 5.26 56.01 17.47
CA SER A 310 5.86 56.32 18.80
C SER A 310 6.06 55.24 19.91
N ASP A 311 7.33 54.82 20.02
CA ASP A 311 8.24 54.73 21.19
C ASP A 311 7.78 54.11 22.54
N VAL A 312 8.39 52.98 22.94
CA VAL A 312 9.32 52.80 24.10
C VAL A 312 10.00 51.41 24.01
N ASP A 313 11.31 51.39 24.26
CA ASP A 313 12.29 50.31 24.13
C ASP A 313 12.07 49.00 24.95
N ASN A 314 12.38 47.87 24.27
CA ASN A 314 13.12 46.64 24.67
C ASN A 314 12.70 45.89 25.95
N GLU A 315 12.56 44.55 25.98
CA GLU A 315 13.55 43.55 25.53
C GLU A 315 12.93 42.13 25.67
N PHE A 316 12.26 41.55 24.65
CA PHE A 316 11.96 40.09 24.56
C PHE A 316 11.30 39.56 23.25
N ASP A 317 11.27 40.31 22.14
CA ASP A 317 10.38 39.94 20.99
C ASP A 317 11.03 39.70 19.62
N ASP A 318 12.36 39.70 19.50
CA ASP A 318 13.01 39.37 18.23
C ASP A 318 13.37 37.88 18.16
N LEU A 319 12.46 37.07 17.59
CA LEU A 319 12.75 35.83 16.81
C LEU A 319 11.50 35.13 16.22
N TRP A 320 10.31 35.74 16.24
CA TRP A 320 9.05 35.11 15.78
C TRP A 320 8.65 35.35 14.30
N MET A 321 9.51 35.96 13.47
CA MET A 321 9.10 36.52 12.15
C MET A 321 9.17 35.60 10.91
N ASP A 322 9.48 34.29 11.00
CA ASP A 322 9.53 33.38 9.82
C ASP A 322 8.51 32.23 9.82
N PHE A 323 7.47 32.27 10.67
CA PHE A 323 6.52 31.16 10.85
C PHE A 323 5.43 31.00 9.77
N ASP A 324 5.28 31.96 8.84
CA ASP A 324 4.16 31.96 7.88
C ASP A 324 4.34 30.98 6.69
N ASN A 325 5.48 30.30 6.56
CA ASN A 325 5.80 29.41 5.42
C ASN A 325 5.71 27.89 5.71
N PHE A 326 5.33 27.47 6.92
CA PHE A 326 5.15 26.05 7.26
C PHE A 326 3.70 25.63 7.05
N ASN A 327 3.46 24.73 6.09
CA ASN A 327 2.15 24.11 5.90
C ASN A 327 2.13 22.79 6.69
N ASP A 328 1.48 22.78 7.86
CA ASP A 328 1.05 21.52 8.47
C ASP A 328 0.14 20.85 7.42
N GLY A 329 0.48 19.63 6.97
CA GLY A 329 -0.34 18.92 5.99
C GLY A 329 -1.80 18.83 6.44
N ASP A 330 -2.74 18.73 5.49
CA ASP A 330 -4.21 18.77 5.70
C ASP A 330 -4.80 17.65 6.61
N GLY A 331 -3.98 16.89 7.33
CA GLY A 331 -4.41 15.85 8.26
C GLY A 331 -4.74 16.41 9.66
N PRO A 332 -5.77 15.89 10.36
CA PRO A 332 -6.10 16.33 11.71
C PRO A 332 -4.97 15.98 12.69
N ALA A 333 -4.33 16.99 13.29
CA ALA A 333 -3.34 16.79 14.35
C ALA A 333 -3.96 16.01 15.52
N GLU A 334 -3.31 14.92 15.94
CA GLU A 334 -3.81 14.08 17.04
C GLU A 334 -3.56 14.77 18.39
N GLY A 335 -4.61 15.08 19.15
CA GLY A 335 -4.50 15.89 20.39
C GLY A 335 -3.61 15.30 21.49
N ASP A 336 -3.30 14.00 21.45
CA ASP A 336 -2.57 13.26 22.47
C ASP A 336 -1.17 12.81 22.04
N VAL A 337 -0.45 13.64 21.27
CA VAL A 337 0.97 13.43 20.92
C VAL A 337 1.76 14.69 21.23
N LEU A 338 2.94 14.54 21.83
CA LEU A 338 3.90 15.61 22.02
C LEU A 338 5.30 15.16 21.60
N TYR A 339 6.15 16.10 21.19
CA TYR A 339 7.53 15.79 20.84
C TYR A 339 8.54 16.84 21.32
N PHE A 340 9.77 16.39 21.50
CA PHE A 340 10.94 17.16 21.87
C PHE A 340 11.98 17.07 20.76
N VAL A 341 12.63 18.19 20.44
CA VAL A 341 13.77 18.23 19.51
C VAL A 341 15.04 17.87 20.26
N LEU A 342 15.78 16.88 19.76
CA LEU A 342 17.02 16.45 20.40
C LEU A 342 18.17 17.43 20.14
N LYS A 343 18.93 17.75 21.19
CA LYS A 343 19.99 18.77 21.22
C LYS A 343 21.34 18.27 20.70
N GLU A 344 21.56 16.96 20.58
CA GLU A 344 22.75 16.40 19.94
C GLU A 344 22.51 16.03 18.47
N ASN A 345 23.58 15.78 17.73
CA ASN A 345 23.49 15.29 16.35
C ASN A 345 23.77 13.78 16.31
N TYR A 346 22.90 13.03 15.62
CA TYR A 346 22.98 11.57 15.52
C TYR A 346 23.12 11.12 14.07
N GLN A 347 23.46 9.85 13.86
CA GLN A 347 23.50 9.21 12.54
C GLN A 347 22.21 8.41 12.33
N ALA A 348 21.51 8.64 11.21
CA ALA A 348 20.19 8.07 10.97
C ALA A 348 20.15 6.53 10.91
N GLN A 349 21.26 5.88 10.55
CA GLN A 349 21.34 4.42 10.38
C GLN A 349 21.32 3.67 11.74
N ASP A 350 22.03 4.20 12.74
CA ASP A 350 22.23 3.54 14.05
C ASP A 350 21.49 4.21 15.21
N PHE A 351 20.66 5.22 14.94
CA PHE A 351 19.92 5.95 15.95
C PHE A 351 19.02 5.04 16.79
N LYS A 352 19.27 4.97 18.10
CA LYS A 352 18.59 4.14 19.13
C LYS A 352 18.70 4.83 20.49
N PHE A 353 17.89 4.39 21.48
CA PHE A 353 17.96 4.92 22.85
C PHE A 353 19.35 4.77 23.49
N ASP A 354 20.05 3.67 23.20
CA ASP A 354 21.38 3.38 23.74
C ASP A 354 22.47 4.34 23.22
N CYS A 355 22.17 5.09 22.15
CA CYS A 355 23.08 6.04 21.53
C CYS A 355 22.90 7.49 22.03
N LEU A 356 21.86 7.76 22.83
CA LEU A 356 21.57 9.10 23.33
C LEU A 356 22.66 9.60 24.28
N ARG A 357 22.98 10.89 24.18
CA ARG A 357 24.10 11.52 24.91
C ARG A 357 23.67 12.83 25.55
N GLY A 358 24.44 13.29 26.54
CA GLY A 358 24.27 14.61 27.16
C GLY A 358 22.86 14.85 27.71
N ALA A 359 22.26 15.99 27.35
CA ALA A 359 20.93 16.39 27.79
C ALA A 359 19.82 15.48 27.24
N ASP A 360 20.00 14.91 26.04
CA ASP A 360 19.01 14.04 25.41
C ASP A 360 18.85 12.71 26.15
N LEU A 361 19.97 12.16 26.66
CA LEU A 361 19.95 10.96 27.49
C LEU A 361 19.20 11.21 28.81
N LYS A 362 19.42 12.38 29.43
CA LYS A 362 18.70 12.78 30.66
C LYS A 362 17.20 12.92 30.41
N LEU A 363 16.82 13.63 29.34
CA LEU A 363 15.43 13.76 28.90
C LEU A 363 14.76 12.40 28.72
N ALA A 364 15.39 11.50 27.95
CA ALA A 364 14.85 10.17 27.68
C ALA A 364 14.71 9.33 28.96
N ASN A 365 15.70 9.36 29.85
CA ASN A 365 15.66 8.59 31.11
C ASN A 365 14.55 9.05 32.07
N ILE A 366 14.29 10.36 32.15
CA ILE A 366 13.19 10.90 32.97
C ILE A 366 11.85 10.45 32.38
N LEU A 367 11.63 10.65 31.08
CA LEU A 367 10.36 10.30 30.43
C LEU A 367 10.11 8.79 30.42
N LEU A 368 11.15 7.97 30.22
CA LEU A 368 11.05 6.50 30.32
C LEU A 368 10.73 6.01 31.74
N SER A 369 10.92 6.85 32.75
CA SER A 369 10.54 6.52 34.14
C SER A 369 9.05 6.74 34.40
N CYS A 370 8.34 7.50 33.57
CA CYS A 370 6.90 7.72 33.69
C CYS A 370 6.12 6.52 33.14
N ARG A 371 5.48 5.75 34.03
CA ARG A 371 4.77 4.50 33.66
C ARG A 371 3.53 4.69 32.80
N PHE A 372 2.93 5.87 32.84
CA PHE A 372 1.75 6.24 32.07
C PHE A 372 2.08 6.76 30.67
N LEU A 373 3.37 6.91 30.32
CA LEU A 373 3.83 7.33 29.01
C LEU A 373 4.34 6.16 28.17
N ASP A 374 4.18 6.29 26.86
CA ASP A 374 4.98 5.55 25.89
C ASP A 374 5.91 6.53 25.17
N VAL A 375 7.16 6.12 24.99
CA VAL A 375 8.26 7.00 24.56
C VAL A 375 8.93 6.41 23.33
N HIS A 376 9.05 7.23 22.28
CA HIS A 376 9.55 6.85 20.98
C HIS A 376 10.64 7.80 20.50
N LEU A 377 11.52 7.31 19.64
CA LEU A 377 12.44 8.13 18.87
C LEU A 377 11.97 8.17 17.42
N ALA A 378 12.12 9.31 16.76
CA ALA A 378 11.78 9.45 15.35
C ALA A 378 12.86 10.23 14.60
N VAL A 379 13.10 9.80 13.35
CA VAL A 379 13.99 10.49 12.40
C VAL A 379 13.10 11.28 11.46
N VAL A 380 13.35 12.58 11.34
CA VAL A 380 12.59 13.51 10.49
C VAL A 380 13.43 13.88 9.28
N LYS A 381 12.83 13.87 8.10
CA LYS A 381 13.45 14.22 6.82
C LYS A 381 12.64 15.35 6.17
N ASP A 382 13.33 16.39 5.69
CA ASP A 382 12.71 17.43 4.84
C ASP A 382 12.56 16.91 3.40
N LYS A 383 11.35 17.06 2.84
CA LYS A 383 10.94 16.69 1.48
C LYS A 383 10.77 17.91 0.56
N SER A 384 11.22 19.10 0.96
CA SER A 384 11.06 20.33 0.17
C SER A 384 11.39 20.15 -1.33
N GLU A 385 10.37 20.31 -2.18
CA GLU A 385 10.50 20.34 -3.64
C GLU A 385 10.56 21.80 -4.11
N ASN A 386 11.48 22.11 -5.03
CA ASN A 386 11.51 23.43 -5.68
C ASN A 386 10.38 23.50 -6.73
N HIS A 387 9.30 24.22 -6.43
CA HIS A 387 8.31 24.58 -7.44
C HIS A 387 8.75 25.82 -8.22
N ASP A 388 9.16 25.62 -9.48
CA ASP A 388 9.57 26.71 -10.37
C ASP A 388 8.36 27.27 -11.13
N TYR A 389 7.57 28.11 -10.46
CA TYR A 389 6.51 28.88 -11.11
C TYR A 389 7.00 30.30 -11.44
N LEU A 390 7.26 30.55 -12.72
CA LEU A 390 7.26 31.89 -13.34
C LEU A 390 8.15 32.94 -12.65
N GLY A 391 9.40 32.60 -12.32
CA GLY A 391 10.51 33.56 -12.26
C GLY A 391 10.37 34.77 -11.31
N ARG A 392 9.46 34.75 -10.32
CA ARG A 392 9.39 35.78 -9.27
C ARG A 392 8.98 35.14 -7.94
N SER A 393 9.91 35.19 -6.98
CA SER A 393 9.85 34.69 -5.60
C SER A 393 10.05 33.18 -5.42
N ARG A 394 11.19 32.79 -4.81
CA ARG A 394 11.43 31.42 -4.31
C ARG A 394 10.64 31.23 -3.02
N TYR A 395 9.48 30.58 -3.08
CA TYR A 395 8.84 30.02 -1.89
C TYR A 395 9.17 28.53 -1.84
N ARG A 396 10.00 28.10 -0.87
CA ARG A 396 10.16 26.68 -0.56
C ARG A 396 9.01 26.28 0.36
N GLN A 397 8.20 25.33 -0.08
CA GLN A 397 7.17 24.75 0.77
C GLN A 397 7.79 23.53 1.47
N HIS A 398 8.12 23.65 2.75
CA HIS A 398 8.67 22.55 3.53
C HIS A 398 7.57 21.54 3.83
N THR A 399 7.79 20.29 3.41
CA THR A 399 6.97 19.14 3.83
C THR A 399 7.89 18.20 4.57
N MET A 400 7.58 17.90 5.83
CA MET A 400 8.39 17.00 6.65
C MET A 400 7.78 15.60 6.65
N GLU A 401 8.63 14.60 6.54
CA GLU A 401 8.26 13.19 6.66
C GLU A 401 9.03 12.56 7.81
N ILE A 402 8.41 11.60 8.49
CA ILE A 402 9.06 10.79 9.51
C ILE A 402 9.29 9.39 8.93
N PRO A 403 10.43 9.15 8.24
CA PRO A 403 10.71 7.87 7.61
C PRO A 403 10.93 6.72 8.61
N ARG A 404 11.24 7.01 9.87
CA ARG A 404 11.61 5.97 10.84
C ARG A 404 11.16 6.32 12.25
N TRP A 405 10.42 5.40 12.87
CA TRP A 405 10.03 5.41 14.28
C TRP A 405 10.71 4.27 15.03
N ILE A 406 11.05 4.48 16.30
CA ILE A 406 11.75 3.50 17.14
C ILE A 406 11.09 3.51 18.53
N ASP A 407 10.64 2.34 18.99
CA ASP A 407 10.03 2.20 20.32
C ASP A 407 11.08 2.13 21.45
N SER A 408 10.59 2.20 22.69
CA SER A 408 11.42 2.11 23.91
C SER A 408 12.20 0.79 24.07
N LYS A 409 11.96 -0.22 23.21
CA LYS A 409 12.71 -1.49 23.13
C LYS A 409 13.71 -1.50 21.98
N ASN A 410 13.97 -0.35 21.35
CA ASN A 410 14.83 -0.20 20.17
C ASN A 410 14.34 -0.98 18.93
N VAL A 411 13.03 -1.23 18.81
CA VAL A 411 12.42 -1.88 17.63
C VAL A 411 11.89 -0.81 16.68
N SER A 412 12.23 -0.93 15.39
CA SER A 412 11.75 -0.01 14.36
C SER A 412 10.24 -0.23 14.11
N LYS A 413 9.49 0.86 13.99
CA LYS A 413 8.07 0.89 13.66
C LYS A 413 7.83 1.66 12.36
N ASN A 414 6.77 1.31 11.66
CA ASN A 414 6.37 1.99 10.42
C ASN A 414 5.05 2.71 10.66
N LEU A 415 5.11 3.86 11.32
CA LEU A 415 3.94 4.68 11.64
C LEU A 415 3.75 5.75 10.57
N SER A 416 2.63 5.72 9.85
CA SER A 416 2.20 6.78 8.93
C SER A 416 1.55 7.97 9.65
N MET A 417 1.96 8.25 10.88
CA MET A 417 1.38 9.30 11.73
C MET A 417 2.03 10.65 11.43
N GLY A 418 1.21 11.66 11.09
CA GLY A 418 1.64 13.05 10.99
C GLY A 418 1.78 13.71 12.36
N ILE A 419 2.72 14.64 12.48
CA ILE A 419 2.91 15.50 13.66
C ILE A 419 2.64 16.94 13.24
N SER A 420 1.83 17.68 14.02
CA SER A 420 1.79 19.15 13.89
C SER A 420 3.05 19.70 14.54
N TRP A 421 3.92 20.26 13.71
CA TRP A 421 5.24 20.70 14.15
C TRP A 421 5.14 21.89 15.11
N ARG A 422 4.04 22.66 15.04
CA ARG A 422 3.77 23.78 15.95
C ARG A 422 3.00 23.34 17.19
N ASP A 423 1.89 22.64 16.99
CA ASP A 423 0.95 22.37 18.09
C ASP A 423 1.35 21.19 18.96
N GLN A 424 2.34 20.38 18.59
CA GLN A 424 2.77 19.24 19.41
C GLN A 424 4.20 19.40 19.96
N LEU A 425 4.88 20.51 19.67
CA LEU A 425 6.22 20.80 20.19
C LEU A 425 6.21 21.10 21.69
N VAL A 426 7.17 20.54 22.41
CA VAL A 426 7.53 20.92 23.79
C VAL A 426 8.95 21.49 23.81
N GLY A 427 9.09 22.75 24.21
CA GLY A 427 10.37 23.48 24.24
C GLY A 427 10.58 24.41 23.04
N SER A 428 11.82 24.61 22.61
CA SER A 428 12.20 25.52 21.51
C SER A 428 12.50 24.75 20.22
N LEU A 429 12.08 25.30 19.07
CA LEU A 429 12.26 24.71 17.73
C LEU A 429 13.68 24.92 17.16
N GLY A 430 14.61 25.51 17.92
CA GLY A 430 15.84 26.13 17.41
C GLY A 430 16.71 25.29 16.45
N LYS A 431 16.75 23.96 16.59
CA LYS A 431 17.48 23.07 15.65
C LYS A 431 16.70 22.66 14.41
N LEU A 432 15.38 22.69 14.47
CA LEU A 432 14.51 22.31 13.36
C LEU A 432 14.43 23.43 12.29
N LEU A 433 14.80 24.67 12.65
CA LEU A 433 14.85 25.86 11.77
C LEU A 433 16.22 26.08 11.10
N THR A 434 17.28 25.35 11.45
CA THR A 434 18.64 25.59 10.89
C THR A 434 18.84 25.11 9.46
N PHE A 435 17.78 24.77 8.71
CA PHE A 435 17.88 24.45 7.29
C PHE A 435 18.42 25.62 6.45
N ASP A 436 18.39 26.85 6.98
CA ASP A 436 18.75 28.06 6.24
C ASP A 436 20.16 28.64 6.46
N ASN A 437 20.98 28.15 7.40
CA ASN A 437 22.21 28.90 7.78
C ASN A 437 23.58 28.28 7.45
N ASP A 438 23.69 27.06 6.93
CA ASP A 438 25.01 26.42 6.68
C ASP A 438 25.45 26.34 5.22
N ILE A 439 24.80 27.07 4.30
CA ILE A 439 25.34 27.27 2.93
C ILE A 439 26.25 28.52 2.85
N GLY A 440 26.31 29.34 3.91
CA GLY A 440 27.04 30.61 3.91
C GLY A 440 28.49 30.60 4.42
N THR A 441 28.91 29.62 5.22
CA THR A 441 30.04 29.85 6.14
C THR A 441 31.18 28.82 6.07
N VAL A 442 31.52 28.33 4.88
CA VAL A 442 32.74 27.50 4.67
C VAL A 442 33.77 28.17 3.72
N VAL A 443 33.53 29.38 3.21
CA VAL A 443 34.52 30.06 2.33
C VAL A 443 35.44 31.07 3.07
N GLU A 444 35.14 31.47 4.31
CA GLU A 444 36.04 32.36 5.06
C GLU A 444 36.99 31.60 6.00
N LYS A 445 37.93 30.85 5.42
CA LYS A 445 39.23 30.55 6.03
C LYS A 445 40.16 29.97 4.98
N LEU A 446 40.64 30.81 4.07
CA LEU A 446 41.97 30.77 3.46
C LEU A 446 42.11 31.98 2.53
N GLY A 447 43.00 32.91 2.86
CA GLY A 447 43.58 33.84 1.88
C GLY A 447 43.09 35.30 1.87
N ARG A 448 43.18 36.03 3.00
CA ARG A 448 43.49 37.47 2.94
C ARG A 448 45.00 37.62 2.84
N ASP A 449 45.51 37.86 1.64
CA ASP A 449 46.75 38.62 1.46
C ASP A 449 46.69 39.36 0.10
N LYS A 450 46.79 40.70 0.18
CA LYS A 450 47.30 41.72 -0.78
C LYS A 450 47.10 41.43 -2.28
N GLY A 451 46.58 42.32 -3.13
CA GLY A 451 46.40 43.76 -3.14
C GLY A 451 46.30 44.16 -4.63
N TYR A 452 45.38 45.06 -4.99
CA TYR A 452 45.26 45.57 -6.36
C TYR A 452 46.20 46.76 -6.54
N GLY A 453 47.06 46.71 -7.57
CA GLY A 453 47.87 47.82 -8.04
C GLY A 453 48.44 47.54 -9.43
N ASP A 454 47.88 48.25 -10.41
CA ASP A 454 48.40 48.67 -11.71
C ASP A 454 49.12 47.71 -12.70
N SER A 455 48.57 47.79 -13.92
CA SER A 455 49.19 47.96 -15.25
C SER A 455 50.20 46.94 -15.82
N ASP A 456 50.05 46.80 -17.15
CA ASP A 456 51.08 46.64 -18.16
C ASP A 456 51.38 45.24 -18.77
N TYR A 457 51.02 45.18 -20.06
CA TYR A 457 51.68 44.59 -21.25
C TYR A 457 52.14 43.12 -21.29
N GLU A 458 51.86 42.53 -22.48
CA GLU A 458 52.72 41.57 -23.23
C GLU A 458 52.82 40.14 -22.62
N ASP A 459 52.94 39.03 -23.33
CA ASP A 459 53.04 38.67 -24.75
C ASP A 459 52.86 37.14 -24.83
N ASP A 460 52.50 36.66 -26.01
CA ASP A 460 52.94 35.42 -26.66
C ASP A 460 53.03 34.05 -25.95
N SER A 461 52.24 33.13 -26.52
CA SER A 461 52.71 31.94 -27.27
C SER A 461 52.74 30.55 -26.62
N HIS A 462 52.33 29.61 -27.50
CA HIS A 462 52.68 28.18 -27.61
C HIS A 462 51.77 27.09 -27.02
N GLU A 463 51.02 26.51 -27.97
CA GLU A 463 50.77 25.07 -28.22
C GLU A 463 51.63 24.07 -27.43
N GLU A 464 51.01 22.99 -26.93
CA GLU A 464 51.22 21.63 -27.45
C GLU A 464 50.29 20.59 -26.78
N ASP A 465 49.91 19.62 -27.60
CA ASP A 465 48.97 18.52 -27.40
C ASP A 465 49.34 17.51 -26.30
N SER A 466 48.33 16.87 -25.70
CA SER A 466 48.31 15.39 -25.58
C SER A 466 46.97 14.84 -25.05
N ASP A 467 46.56 13.75 -25.68
CA ASP A 467 45.35 12.95 -25.53
C ASP A 467 45.11 12.37 -24.11
N GLU A 468 43.86 12.36 -23.63
CA GLU A 468 43.02 11.18 -23.29
C GLU A 468 41.74 11.55 -22.46
N PRO A 469 40.74 10.66 -22.25
CA PRO A 469 39.36 10.89 -22.70
C PRO A 469 38.35 11.31 -21.61
N ASN A 470 37.20 11.78 -22.11
CA ASN A 470 35.90 11.94 -21.43
C ASN A 470 35.71 11.19 -20.10
N ASP A 471 35.59 11.97 -19.03
CA ASP A 471 34.47 11.80 -18.10
C ASP A 471 33.81 13.17 -17.97
N THR A 472 32.59 13.29 -18.47
CA THR A 472 31.72 14.43 -18.18
C THR A 472 31.51 14.47 -16.68
N ASP A 473 32.03 15.52 -16.05
CA ASP A 473 31.63 15.97 -14.72
C ASP A 473 30.10 16.07 -14.68
N ASP A 474 29.49 14.98 -14.20
CA ASP A 474 28.15 14.99 -13.65
C ASP A 474 28.29 15.74 -12.32
N ASP A 475 28.04 17.04 -12.40
CA ASP A 475 27.96 18.00 -11.30
C ASP A 475 26.85 17.52 -10.34
N ARG A 476 27.17 16.48 -9.57
CA ARG A 476 26.34 16.01 -8.46
C ARG A 476 26.42 17.10 -7.41
N SER A 477 25.48 18.02 -7.49
CA SER A 477 24.97 18.72 -6.32
C SER A 477 24.64 17.65 -5.29
N VAL A 478 25.54 17.48 -4.33
CA VAL A 478 25.31 16.64 -3.15
C VAL A 478 24.20 17.35 -2.38
N PHE A 479 22.95 16.99 -2.67
CA PHE A 479 21.83 17.30 -1.79
C PHE A 479 22.12 16.58 -0.46
N CYS A 480 22.72 17.32 0.48
CA CYS A 480 22.92 16.84 1.84
C CYS A 480 21.51 16.68 2.43
N THR A 481 21.01 15.44 2.48
CA THR A 481 19.72 15.13 3.09
C THR A 481 19.90 15.27 4.60
N GLN A 482 19.56 16.45 5.12
CA GLN A 482 19.68 16.76 6.54
C GLN A 482 18.54 16.07 7.29
N PHE A 483 18.90 15.22 8.26
CA PHE A 483 17.96 14.52 9.13
C PHE A 483 17.94 15.21 10.50
N ASN A 484 16.73 15.41 11.03
CA ASN A 484 16.53 15.84 12.42
C ASN A 484 16.06 14.66 13.27
N PHE A 485 16.32 14.74 14.57
CA PHE A 485 16.02 13.69 15.53
C PHE A 485 15.09 14.23 16.61
N ILE A 486 13.98 13.53 16.84
CA ILE A 486 12.99 13.93 17.84
C ILE A 486 12.70 12.75 18.78
N LEU A 487 12.26 13.10 19.98
CA LEU A 487 11.68 12.16 20.95
C LEU A 487 10.19 12.45 21.08
N VAL A 488 9.36 11.45 20.88
CA VAL A 488 7.89 11.58 20.85
C VAL A 488 7.30 10.84 22.05
N ILE A 489 6.29 11.45 22.69
CA ILE A 489 5.55 10.86 23.80
C ILE A 489 4.04 10.90 23.57
N TRP A 490 3.34 9.91 24.13
CA TRP A 490 1.89 9.87 24.22
C TRP A 490 1.39 9.03 25.40
N PRO A 491 0.10 9.09 25.77
CA PRO A 491 -0.45 8.28 26.86
C PRO A 491 -0.36 6.79 26.54
N LYS A 492 0.21 6.00 27.45
CA LYS A 492 0.45 4.57 27.23
C LYS A 492 -0.83 3.78 26.91
N HIS A 493 -1.96 4.17 27.49
CA HIS A 493 -3.24 3.50 27.27
C HIS A 493 -3.81 3.68 25.85
N THR A 494 -3.35 4.68 25.08
CA THR A 494 -3.77 4.89 23.67
C THR A 494 -2.84 4.20 22.66
N THR A 495 -1.68 3.69 23.10
CA THR A 495 -0.65 3.07 22.25
C THR A 495 -1.21 2.00 21.32
N PHE A 496 -2.06 1.10 21.83
CA PHE A 496 -2.64 0.03 21.02
C PHE A 496 -3.51 0.59 19.89
N LEU A 497 -4.35 1.59 20.18
CA LEU A 497 -5.20 2.25 19.19
C LEU A 497 -4.37 2.95 18.12
N LYS A 498 -3.25 3.60 18.51
CA LYS A 498 -2.33 4.25 17.56
C LYS A 498 -1.68 3.24 16.63
N TYR A 499 -1.23 2.10 17.14
CA TYR A 499 -0.71 1.04 16.28
C TYR A 499 -1.78 0.46 15.36
N CYS A 500 -3.03 0.30 15.82
CA CYS A 500 -4.13 -0.11 14.94
C CYS A 500 -4.39 0.88 13.79
N ARG A 501 -4.22 2.18 14.03
CA ARG A 501 -4.43 3.21 13.01
C ARG A 501 -3.25 3.34 12.04
N TYR A 502 -2.02 3.32 12.56
CA TYR A 502 -0.84 3.77 11.80
C TYR A 502 0.20 2.68 11.52
N ASP A 503 0.12 1.50 12.17
CA ASP A 503 1.04 0.37 11.94
C ASP A 503 0.29 -0.98 12.02
N LEU A 504 -0.91 -1.01 11.43
CA LEU A 504 -1.78 -2.19 11.44
C LEU A 504 -1.06 -3.42 10.88
N HIS A 505 -0.26 -3.25 9.84
CA HIS A 505 0.46 -4.36 9.20
C HIS A 505 1.40 -5.09 10.17
N SER A 506 2.15 -4.37 11.02
CA SER A 506 3.01 -5.00 12.03
C SER A 506 2.21 -5.73 13.09
N LEU A 507 1.03 -5.23 13.48
CA LEU A 507 0.13 -5.93 14.40
C LEU A 507 -0.39 -7.23 13.79
N LEU A 508 -0.84 -7.19 12.52
CA LEU A 508 -1.30 -8.40 11.82
C LEU A 508 -0.17 -9.43 11.64
N ASN A 509 1.07 -8.98 11.38
CA ASN A 509 2.24 -9.86 11.30
C ASN A 509 2.55 -10.51 12.66
N ASN A 510 2.43 -9.76 13.76
CA ASN A 510 2.61 -10.31 15.11
C ASN A 510 1.53 -11.35 15.43
N LEU A 511 0.28 -11.09 15.04
CA LEU A 511 -0.80 -12.07 15.16
C LEU A 511 -0.50 -13.33 14.34
N GLU A 512 -0.09 -13.20 13.08
CA GLU A 512 0.31 -14.34 12.24
C GLU A 512 1.45 -15.16 12.85
N ASN A 513 2.46 -14.48 13.39
CA ASN A 513 3.54 -15.15 14.10
C ASN A 513 3.03 -15.88 15.34
N SER A 514 2.14 -15.26 16.12
CA SER A 514 1.54 -15.91 17.29
C SER A 514 0.73 -17.16 16.92
N MET A 515 -0.04 -17.12 15.82
CA MET A 515 -0.85 -18.26 15.37
C MET A 515 -0.02 -19.36 14.69
N SER A 516 1.03 -19.01 13.95
CA SER A 516 1.90 -19.98 13.29
C SER A 516 2.77 -20.77 14.26
N LEU A 517 3.13 -20.19 15.41
CA LEU A 517 3.77 -20.93 16.49
C LEU A 517 2.83 -22.00 17.07
N VAL A 518 1.53 -21.73 17.11
CA VAL A 518 0.54 -22.66 17.68
C VAL A 518 0.21 -23.82 16.75
N SER A 519 0.23 -23.65 15.43
CA SER A 519 -0.05 -24.73 14.47
C SER A 519 0.99 -25.86 14.42
N THR A 520 2.10 -25.72 15.17
CA THR A 520 3.14 -26.74 15.31
C THR A 520 2.98 -27.64 16.55
N MET A 521 1.99 -27.36 17.41
CA MET A 521 1.71 -28.13 18.61
C MET A 521 0.50 -29.02 18.40
N GLU A 522 0.65 -30.33 18.60
CA GLU A 522 -0.46 -31.30 18.51
C GLU A 522 -1.48 -31.11 19.64
N ASP A 523 -2.74 -31.38 19.31
CA ASP A 523 -3.97 -31.22 20.10
C ASP A 523 -3.79 -31.42 21.61
N SER A 524 -3.76 -30.31 22.36
CA SER A 524 -3.79 -30.29 23.83
C SER A 524 -4.57 -29.09 24.37
N GLU A 525 -5.07 -29.16 25.60
CA GLU A 525 -5.75 -28.05 26.30
C GLU A 525 -4.85 -26.79 26.43
N GLU A 526 -3.52 -26.94 26.29
CA GLU A 526 -2.56 -25.82 26.24
C GLU A 526 -2.68 -24.97 24.96
N THR A 527 -3.17 -25.54 23.86
CA THR A 527 -3.34 -24.88 22.57
C THR A 527 -4.42 -23.79 22.63
N GLU A 528 -5.51 -24.05 23.35
CA GLU A 528 -6.65 -23.14 23.52
C GLU A 528 -6.31 -21.98 24.46
N ALA A 529 -5.53 -22.26 25.53
CA ALA A 529 -5.01 -21.24 26.43
C ALA A 529 -4.05 -20.25 25.74
N ASN A 530 -3.29 -20.72 24.75
CA ASN A 530 -2.35 -19.89 23.98
C ASN A 530 -3.03 -19.06 22.87
N LEU A 531 -4.20 -19.48 22.36
CA LEU A 531 -4.97 -18.69 21.38
C LEU A 531 -5.78 -17.55 22.01
N HIS A 532 -6.13 -17.65 23.30
CA HIS A 532 -6.98 -16.66 23.97
C HIS A 532 -6.41 -15.23 23.94
N PRO A 533 -5.10 -14.98 24.18
CA PRO A 533 -4.54 -13.63 24.04
C PRO A 533 -4.59 -13.10 22.60
N ALA A 534 -4.33 -13.95 21.61
CA ALA A 534 -4.39 -13.57 20.20
C ALA A 534 -5.81 -13.22 19.75
N LEU A 535 -6.82 -13.94 20.26
CA LEU A 535 -8.23 -13.63 20.03
C LEU A 535 -8.61 -12.28 20.64
N GLU A 536 -8.20 -12.00 21.87
CA GLU A 536 -8.48 -10.70 22.52
C GLU A 536 -7.81 -9.53 21.80
N ASP A 537 -6.57 -9.70 21.33
CA ASP A 537 -5.91 -8.67 20.54
C ASP A 537 -6.55 -8.50 19.15
N PHE A 538 -6.98 -9.59 18.52
CA PHE A 538 -7.73 -9.54 17.27
C PHE A 538 -9.09 -8.82 17.44
N LYS A 539 -9.83 -9.10 18.51
CA LYS A 539 -11.08 -8.39 18.84
C LYS A 539 -10.88 -6.89 18.98
N LYS A 540 -9.81 -6.46 19.64
CA LYS A 540 -9.50 -5.03 19.77
C LYS A 540 -9.16 -4.40 18.42
N ILE A 541 -8.40 -5.08 17.57
CA ILE A 541 -8.13 -4.62 16.19
C ILE A 541 -9.47 -4.46 15.44
N MET A 542 -10.31 -5.48 15.48
CA MET A 542 -11.61 -5.48 14.82
C MET A 542 -12.53 -4.37 15.33
N SER A 543 -12.53 -4.10 16.64
CA SER A 543 -13.29 -2.98 17.22
C SER A 543 -12.87 -1.63 16.63
N VAL A 544 -11.58 -1.43 16.35
CA VAL A 544 -11.07 -0.20 15.72
C VAL A 544 -11.45 -0.16 14.24
N CYS A 545 -11.21 -1.24 13.51
CA CYS A 545 -11.56 -1.34 12.08
C CYS A 545 -13.05 -1.12 11.83
N CYS A 546 -13.93 -1.61 12.72
CA CYS A 546 -15.36 -1.41 12.62
C CYS A 546 -15.82 0.01 13.00
N ALA A 547 -15.07 0.72 13.84
CA ALA A 547 -15.39 2.08 14.27
C ALA A 547 -15.05 3.12 13.19
N GLU A 548 -13.94 2.93 12.47
CA GLU A 548 -13.44 3.86 11.44
C GLU A 548 -13.06 3.10 10.15
N PRO A 549 -14.05 2.53 9.41
CA PRO A 549 -13.78 1.71 8.23
C PRO A 549 -13.26 2.52 7.04
N ASP A 550 -13.66 3.78 6.92
CA ASP A 550 -13.17 4.74 5.93
C ASP A 550 -11.67 5.00 6.06
N LYS A 551 -11.15 5.18 7.27
CA LYS A 551 -9.70 5.34 7.49
C LYS A 551 -8.94 4.03 7.29
N THR A 552 -9.56 2.91 7.70
CA THR A 552 -8.93 1.59 7.62
C THR A 552 -8.81 1.07 6.19
N TRP A 553 -9.78 1.34 5.31
CA TRP A 553 -9.80 0.85 3.92
C TRP A 553 -9.68 1.97 2.86
N GLY A 554 -9.81 3.25 3.22
CA GLY A 554 -9.88 4.38 2.27
C GLY A 554 -8.54 5.05 1.92
N GLU A 555 -7.55 5.07 2.83
CA GLU A 555 -6.23 5.70 2.58
C GLU A 555 -5.23 4.79 1.85
N TRP A 556 -5.54 3.50 1.68
CA TRP A 556 -4.62 2.53 1.06
C TRP A 556 -4.61 2.67 -0.45
N VAL A 557 -3.67 3.47 -0.97
CA VAL A 557 -3.31 3.47 -2.40
C VAL A 557 -2.59 2.16 -2.73
N GLU A 558 -3.35 1.08 -2.92
CA GLU A 558 -2.80 -0.24 -3.23
C GLU A 558 -2.21 -0.24 -4.66
N LYS A 559 -0.94 -0.64 -4.79
CA LYS A 559 -0.43 -1.23 -6.03
C LYS A 559 -1.32 -2.43 -6.39
N ASP A 560 -1.53 -2.71 -7.67
CA ASP A 560 -2.44 -3.78 -8.13
C ASP A 560 -2.24 -5.15 -7.42
N GLU A 561 -1.01 -5.46 -6.98
CA GLU A 561 -0.66 -6.70 -6.29
C GLU A 561 -1.16 -6.81 -4.83
N GLN A 562 -1.43 -5.69 -4.17
CA GLN A 562 -1.82 -5.66 -2.75
C GLN A 562 -3.34 -5.57 -2.56
N LYS A 563 -4.12 -5.61 -3.65
CA LYS A 563 -5.56 -5.35 -3.60
C LYS A 563 -6.35 -6.28 -2.69
N GLY A 564 -6.98 -5.72 -1.66
CA GLY A 564 -7.81 -6.47 -0.70
C GLY A 564 -7.03 -7.45 0.18
N ASP A 565 -5.70 -7.26 0.32
CA ASP A 565 -4.87 -8.13 1.16
C ASP A 565 -5.27 -8.03 2.63
N LEU A 566 -5.54 -6.81 3.12
CA LEU A 566 -6.05 -6.57 4.47
C LEU A 566 -7.32 -7.38 4.76
N THR A 567 -8.34 -7.22 3.89
CA THR A 567 -9.63 -7.92 4.01
C THR A 567 -9.44 -9.44 4.02
N SER A 568 -8.58 -9.96 3.14
CA SER A 568 -8.31 -11.39 3.08
C SER A 568 -7.62 -11.92 4.35
N ARG A 569 -6.67 -11.17 4.92
CA ARG A 569 -5.97 -11.53 6.16
C ARG A 569 -6.92 -11.53 7.36
N LEU A 570 -7.73 -10.49 7.51
CA LEU A 570 -8.70 -10.40 8.60
C LEU A 570 -9.72 -11.56 8.56
N LEU A 571 -10.28 -11.88 7.39
CA LEU A 571 -11.17 -13.04 7.24
C LEU A 571 -10.47 -14.37 7.55
N ARG A 572 -9.20 -14.53 7.16
CA ARG A 572 -8.41 -15.72 7.53
C ARG A 572 -8.19 -15.84 9.04
N PHE A 573 -8.02 -14.74 9.75
CA PHE A 573 -7.96 -14.74 11.22
C PHE A 573 -9.29 -15.12 11.83
N CYS A 574 -10.42 -14.64 11.29
CA CYS A 574 -11.74 -15.09 11.72
C CYS A 574 -11.91 -16.61 11.59
N ILE A 575 -11.41 -17.20 10.49
CA ILE A 575 -11.44 -18.66 10.30
C ILE A 575 -10.53 -19.37 11.30
N THR A 576 -9.29 -18.91 11.45
CA THR A 576 -8.26 -19.56 12.28
C THR A 576 -8.61 -19.48 13.78
N LEU A 577 -9.10 -18.33 14.24
CA LEU A 577 -9.46 -18.07 15.63
C LEU A 577 -10.93 -18.44 15.94
N ARG A 578 -11.68 -18.94 14.96
CA ARG A 578 -13.13 -19.19 15.03
C ARG A 578 -13.94 -17.98 15.52
N ALA A 579 -13.51 -16.78 15.12
CA ALA A 579 -14.09 -15.49 15.52
C ALA A 579 -15.28 -15.14 14.61
N ARG A 580 -16.46 -15.68 14.95
CA ARG A 580 -17.69 -15.58 14.15
C ARG A 580 -18.21 -14.14 14.02
N GLU A 581 -18.38 -13.44 15.13
CA GLU A 581 -19.02 -12.11 15.14
C GLU A 581 -18.18 -11.06 14.39
N GLU A 582 -16.87 -11.16 14.54
CA GLU A 582 -15.89 -10.31 13.87
C GLU A 582 -15.92 -10.54 12.35
N GLY A 583 -16.04 -11.80 11.91
CA GLY A 583 -16.19 -12.13 10.48
C GLY A 583 -17.48 -11.58 9.87
N LEU A 584 -18.60 -11.67 10.60
CA LEU A 584 -19.87 -11.06 10.18
C LEU A 584 -19.77 -9.53 10.10
N ALA A 585 -19.04 -8.91 11.03
CA ALA A 585 -18.80 -7.46 11.01
C ALA A 585 -17.98 -7.04 9.78
N ILE A 586 -16.96 -7.82 9.39
CA ILE A 586 -16.20 -7.59 8.14
C ILE A 586 -17.14 -7.64 6.94
N LEU A 587 -17.93 -8.72 6.79
CA LEU A 587 -18.87 -8.86 5.66
C LEU A 587 -19.85 -7.69 5.58
N LYS A 588 -20.32 -7.20 6.73
CA LYS A 588 -21.17 -6.00 6.79
C LYS A 588 -20.44 -4.77 6.25
N ILE A 589 -19.19 -4.53 6.64
CA ILE A 589 -18.36 -3.40 6.17
C ILE A 589 -18.14 -3.50 4.65
N LEU A 590 -17.89 -4.70 4.12
CA LEU A 590 -17.72 -4.90 2.68
C LEU A 590 -18.96 -4.45 1.89
N GLY A 591 -20.14 -4.45 2.50
CA GLY A 591 -21.42 -4.00 1.93
C GLY A 591 -21.71 -2.50 2.06
N VAL A 592 -20.89 -1.73 2.78
CA VAL A 592 -21.12 -0.30 3.08
C VAL A 592 -20.35 0.61 2.11
N ASP A 593 -20.92 1.77 1.79
CA ASP A 593 -20.24 2.84 1.05
C ASP A 593 -19.58 3.81 2.05
N PHE A 594 -18.33 4.17 1.84
CA PHE A 594 -17.59 5.13 2.65
C PHE A 594 -17.92 6.57 2.23
N GLU A 595 -17.87 7.51 3.17
CA GLU A 595 -18.07 8.94 2.85
C GLU A 595 -16.78 9.52 2.24
N PRO A 596 -16.86 10.20 1.08
CA PRO A 596 -15.68 10.77 0.44
C PRO A 596 -15.19 12.02 1.19
N GLU A 597 -13.87 12.20 1.28
CA GLU A 597 -13.25 13.40 1.89
C GLU A 597 -13.56 14.71 1.12
N SER A 598 -13.99 14.61 -0.14
CA SER A 598 -14.28 15.74 -1.02
C SER A 598 -15.70 15.66 -1.61
N GLU A 599 -16.46 16.75 -1.48
CA GLU A 599 -17.82 16.90 -2.06
C GLU A 599 -17.87 16.76 -3.60
N PHE A 600 -16.73 16.71 -4.28
CA PHE A 600 -16.64 16.61 -5.74
C PHE A 600 -16.64 15.16 -6.28
N CYS A 601 -16.56 14.13 -5.41
CA CYS A 601 -16.55 12.74 -5.85
C CYS A 601 -17.97 12.18 -6.06
N ARG A 602 -18.34 11.89 -7.31
CA ARG A 602 -19.69 11.36 -7.66
C ARG A 602 -19.89 9.88 -7.31
N VAL A 603 -18.82 9.12 -7.03
CA VAL A 603 -18.86 7.70 -6.67
C VAL A 603 -18.31 7.57 -5.27
N LYS A 604 -19.12 7.02 -4.35
CA LYS A 604 -18.67 6.75 -2.98
C LYS A 604 -17.63 5.62 -2.98
N PRO A 605 -16.47 5.77 -2.32
CA PRO A 605 -15.50 4.70 -2.19
C PRO A 605 -16.09 3.53 -1.40
N PHE A 606 -15.67 2.30 -1.71
CA PHE A 606 -16.08 1.10 -0.99
C PHE A 606 -15.01 0.01 -1.14
N GLU A 607 -14.95 -0.92 -0.19
CA GLU A 607 -14.03 -2.07 -0.27
C GLU A 607 -14.59 -3.17 -1.20
N GLY A 608 -15.68 -3.84 -0.80
CA GLY A 608 -16.28 -4.94 -1.58
C GLY A 608 -15.31 -6.12 -1.75
N ILE A 609 -15.30 -6.76 -2.92
CA ILE A 609 -14.42 -7.91 -3.21
C ILE A 609 -13.32 -7.47 -4.18
N LYS A 610 -12.19 -6.99 -3.63
CA LYS A 610 -11.07 -6.44 -4.41
C LYS A 610 -10.20 -7.49 -5.09
N SER A 611 -10.12 -8.71 -4.54
CA SER A 611 -9.27 -9.78 -5.08
C SER A 611 -9.86 -11.18 -4.98
N GLU A 612 -9.27 -12.11 -5.72
CA GLU A 612 -9.61 -13.53 -5.68
C GLU A 612 -9.39 -14.13 -4.28
N LYS A 613 -8.38 -13.66 -3.54
CA LYS A 613 -8.11 -14.09 -2.16
C LYS A 613 -9.27 -13.74 -1.22
N VAL A 614 -9.85 -12.54 -1.37
CA VAL A 614 -11.04 -12.11 -0.59
C VAL A 614 -12.23 -13.00 -0.94
N ALA A 615 -12.49 -13.23 -2.23
CA ALA A 615 -13.58 -14.10 -2.68
C ALA A 615 -13.49 -15.51 -2.07
N LYS A 616 -12.28 -16.10 -2.07
CA LYS A 616 -12.03 -17.39 -1.45
C LYS A 616 -12.24 -17.37 0.07
N ALA A 617 -11.69 -16.37 0.75
CA ALA A 617 -11.82 -16.24 2.21
C ALA A 617 -13.28 -16.11 2.66
N ILE A 618 -14.14 -15.45 1.89
CA ILE A 618 -15.59 -15.37 2.16
C ILE A 618 -16.24 -16.76 2.07
N ALA A 619 -15.93 -17.53 1.02
CA ALA A 619 -16.47 -18.89 0.86
C ALA A 619 -15.95 -19.86 1.94
N ASP A 620 -14.66 -19.78 2.28
CA ASP A 620 -14.06 -20.57 3.36
C ASP A 620 -14.70 -20.22 4.72
N PHE A 621 -14.97 -18.94 4.98
CA PHE A 621 -15.63 -18.48 6.21
C PHE A 621 -17.08 -18.97 6.32
N GLU A 622 -17.83 -18.94 5.20
CA GLU A 622 -19.18 -19.50 5.12
C GLU A 622 -19.19 -20.98 5.50
N CYS A 623 -18.33 -21.78 4.87
CA CYS A 623 -18.31 -23.22 5.02
C CYS A 623 -17.80 -23.67 6.41
N GLN A 624 -16.79 -22.98 6.95
CA GLN A 624 -16.08 -23.44 8.15
C GLN A 624 -16.63 -22.86 9.47
N ILE A 625 -17.28 -21.69 9.47
CA ILE A 625 -17.61 -20.96 10.70
C ILE A 625 -19.12 -20.73 10.92
N THR A 626 -19.88 -20.28 9.92
CA THR A 626 -21.27 -19.83 10.12
C THR A 626 -22.32 -20.67 9.40
N GLY A 627 -22.14 -20.88 8.09
CA GLY A 627 -23.18 -21.33 7.15
C GLY A 627 -23.87 -20.18 6.40
N TRP A 628 -24.53 -20.53 5.29
CA TRP A 628 -25.14 -19.60 4.34
C TRP A 628 -26.25 -18.71 4.92
N GLU A 629 -27.13 -19.23 5.77
CA GLU A 629 -28.31 -18.50 6.27
C GLU A 629 -27.90 -17.19 6.97
N ASP A 630 -26.84 -17.25 7.78
CA ASP A 630 -26.31 -16.12 8.55
C ASP A 630 -25.67 -15.03 7.67
N ILE A 631 -25.04 -15.41 6.55
CA ILE A 631 -24.31 -14.46 5.70
C ILE A 631 -25.11 -13.97 4.51
N SER A 632 -26.19 -14.66 4.13
CA SER A 632 -26.95 -14.40 2.89
C SER A 632 -27.40 -12.94 2.77
N ASP A 633 -27.88 -12.33 3.86
CA ASP A 633 -28.31 -10.94 3.90
C ASP A 633 -27.14 -9.94 3.86
N LEU A 634 -25.95 -10.33 4.32
CA LEU A 634 -24.74 -9.51 4.29
C LEU A 634 -24.09 -9.52 2.89
N ILE A 635 -24.22 -10.62 2.15
CA ILE A 635 -23.69 -10.71 0.77
C ILE A 635 -24.52 -9.86 -0.20
N LYS A 636 -25.85 -9.75 -0.01
CA LYS A 636 -26.76 -9.00 -0.91
C LYS A 636 -26.29 -7.55 -1.20
N PRO A 637 -25.92 -6.72 -0.20
CA PRO A 637 -25.32 -5.40 -0.43
C PRO A 637 -24.01 -5.42 -1.22
N ILE A 638 -23.15 -6.42 -0.97
CA ILE A 638 -21.84 -6.56 -1.64
C ILE A 638 -22.04 -6.79 -3.14
N ILE A 639 -23.04 -7.59 -3.52
CA ILE A 639 -23.38 -7.92 -4.92
C ILE A 639 -24.43 -6.97 -5.54
N SER A 640 -24.51 -5.72 -5.09
CA SER A 640 -25.40 -4.73 -5.72
C SER A 640 -25.05 -4.55 -7.21
N PRO A 641 -26.01 -4.21 -8.09
CA PRO A 641 -25.77 -4.18 -9.54
C PRO A 641 -24.60 -3.30 -9.98
N GLN A 642 -24.39 -2.17 -9.29
CA GLN A 642 -23.27 -1.27 -9.57
C GLN A 642 -21.92 -1.90 -9.19
N ARG A 643 -21.85 -2.54 -8.02
CA ARG A 643 -20.62 -3.19 -7.53
C ARG A 643 -20.27 -4.43 -8.35
N VAL A 644 -21.27 -5.19 -8.78
CA VAL A 644 -21.11 -6.31 -9.73
C VAL A 644 -20.37 -5.88 -10.99
N LEU A 645 -20.74 -4.74 -11.58
CA LEU A 645 -20.09 -4.26 -12.80
C LEU A 645 -18.65 -3.77 -12.55
N LEU A 646 -18.36 -3.21 -11.38
CA LEU A 646 -17.03 -2.73 -11.00
C LEU A 646 -16.07 -3.86 -10.61
N GLN A 647 -16.59 -4.96 -10.03
CA GLN A 647 -15.81 -6.10 -9.49
C GLN A 647 -16.21 -7.44 -10.12
N LEU A 648 -16.61 -7.42 -11.40
CA LEU A 648 -17.26 -8.57 -12.06
C LEU A 648 -16.43 -9.85 -11.99
N THR A 649 -15.12 -9.75 -12.25
CA THR A 649 -14.20 -10.91 -12.21
C THR A 649 -14.13 -11.53 -10.82
N GLN A 650 -14.02 -10.69 -9.78
CA GLN A 650 -13.88 -11.11 -8.39
C GLN A 650 -15.18 -11.70 -7.86
N ILE A 651 -16.33 -11.12 -8.22
CA ILE A 651 -17.64 -11.65 -7.85
C ILE A 651 -17.94 -12.95 -8.60
N CYS A 652 -17.46 -13.10 -9.84
CA CYS A 652 -17.51 -14.40 -10.52
C CYS A 652 -16.71 -15.48 -9.78
N LYS A 653 -15.52 -15.12 -9.27
CA LYS A 653 -14.70 -16.01 -8.44
C LYS A 653 -15.39 -16.40 -7.14
N LEU A 654 -16.10 -15.47 -6.49
CA LEU A 654 -16.89 -15.79 -5.29
C LEU A 654 -17.91 -16.91 -5.56
N ALA A 655 -18.67 -16.80 -6.66
CA ALA A 655 -19.63 -17.85 -7.02
C ALA A 655 -18.96 -19.19 -7.38
N GLN A 656 -17.76 -19.16 -7.99
CA GLN A 656 -16.97 -20.37 -8.23
C GLN A 656 -16.55 -21.03 -6.92
N TYR A 657 -16.05 -20.25 -5.94
CA TYR A 657 -15.67 -20.78 -4.64
C TYR A 657 -16.88 -21.29 -3.84
N PHE A 658 -18.04 -20.64 -3.92
CA PHE A 658 -19.27 -21.19 -3.35
C PHE A 658 -19.66 -22.55 -3.94
N MET A 659 -19.43 -22.78 -5.23
CA MET A 659 -19.60 -24.12 -5.82
C MET A 659 -18.57 -25.12 -5.27
N GLU A 660 -17.32 -24.70 -5.05
CA GLU A 660 -16.25 -25.56 -4.51
C GLU A 660 -16.51 -25.99 -3.06
N VAL A 661 -17.13 -25.12 -2.24
CA VAL A 661 -17.50 -25.42 -0.84
C VAL A 661 -18.93 -25.98 -0.69
N GLU A 662 -19.57 -26.37 -1.80
CA GLU A 662 -20.95 -26.91 -1.85
C GLU A 662 -22.07 -25.95 -1.37
N CYS A 663 -21.80 -24.64 -1.28
CA CYS A 663 -22.79 -23.60 -0.99
C CYS A 663 -23.59 -23.23 -2.25
N LEU A 664 -24.48 -24.12 -2.68
CA LEU A 664 -25.24 -23.98 -3.93
C LEU A 664 -26.16 -22.75 -3.94
N ASP A 665 -26.82 -22.44 -2.83
CA ASP A 665 -27.71 -21.27 -2.72
C ASP A 665 -26.95 -19.95 -2.90
N GLY A 666 -25.73 -19.86 -2.35
CA GLY A 666 -24.85 -18.71 -2.55
C GLY A 666 -24.40 -18.56 -3.99
N ALA A 667 -24.00 -19.67 -4.62
CA ALA A 667 -23.65 -19.68 -6.04
C ALA A 667 -24.83 -19.27 -6.94
N ILE A 668 -26.04 -19.72 -6.64
CA ILE A 668 -27.28 -19.33 -7.34
C ILE A 668 -27.55 -17.84 -7.16
N MET A 669 -27.49 -17.31 -5.93
CA MET A 669 -27.78 -15.91 -5.65
C MET A 669 -26.82 -14.99 -6.41
N VAL A 670 -25.51 -15.25 -6.32
CA VAL A 670 -24.49 -14.45 -7.01
C VAL A 670 -24.63 -14.59 -8.53
N GLY A 671 -24.82 -15.81 -9.05
CA GLY A 671 -25.00 -16.05 -10.48
C GLY A 671 -26.23 -15.35 -11.07
N ASN A 672 -27.36 -15.38 -10.37
CA ASN A 672 -28.58 -14.68 -10.78
C ASN A 672 -28.40 -13.16 -10.74
N GLN A 673 -27.74 -12.64 -9.70
CA GLN A 673 -27.48 -11.21 -9.55
C GLN A 673 -26.54 -10.67 -10.63
N ILE A 674 -25.51 -11.44 -11.02
CA ILE A 674 -24.66 -11.14 -12.17
C ILE A 674 -25.51 -11.08 -13.45
N SER A 675 -26.37 -12.07 -13.66
CA SER A 675 -27.27 -12.10 -14.82
C SER A 675 -28.17 -10.86 -14.87
N LEU A 676 -28.86 -10.53 -13.78
CA LEU A 676 -29.73 -9.35 -13.70
C LEU A 676 -28.98 -8.05 -14.00
N SER A 677 -27.78 -7.89 -13.43
CA SER A 677 -26.93 -6.71 -13.65
C SER A 677 -26.53 -6.57 -15.12
N LEU A 678 -26.13 -7.67 -15.77
CA LEU A 678 -25.76 -7.69 -17.18
C LEU A 678 -26.95 -7.48 -18.12
N ALA A 679 -28.14 -7.97 -17.77
CA ALA A 679 -29.35 -7.80 -18.58
C ALA A 679 -29.70 -6.30 -18.76
N SER A 680 -29.46 -5.49 -17.73
CA SER A 680 -29.75 -4.05 -17.71
C SER A 680 -28.82 -3.19 -18.58
N LEU A 681 -27.69 -3.73 -19.04
CA LEU A 681 -26.66 -2.94 -19.73
C LEU A 681 -27.10 -2.44 -21.11
N LYS A 682 -26.84 -1.16 -21.37
CA LYS A 682 -26.96 -0.56 -22.70
C LYS A 682 -25.74 -0.89 -23.56
N LYS A 683 -25.86 -0.71 -24.88
CA LYS A 683 -24.76 -0.97 -25.83
C LYS A 683 -23.49 -0.18 -25.53
N SER A 684 -23.62 1.08 -25.10
CA SER A 684 -22.48 1.93 -24.74
C SER A 684 -21.72 1.41 -23.51
N GLU A 685 -22.42 0.86 -22.53
CA GLU A 685 -21.83 0.35 -21.29
C GLU A 685 -21.21 -1.04 -21.52
N ALA A 686 -21.92 -1.91 -22.24
CA ALA A 686 -21.45 -3.24 -22.59
C ALA A 686 -20.18 -3.22 -23.47
N ALA A 687 -20.01 -2.18 -24.30
CA ALA A 687 -18.84 -2.03 -25.17
C ALA A 687 -17.53 -1.77 -24.40
N VAL A 688 -17.61 -1.27 -23.15
CA VAL A 688 -16.44 -0.93 -22.31
C VAL A 688 -16.04 -2.07 -21.37
N LEU A 689 -16.83 -3.16 -21.32
CA LEU A 689 -16.51 -4.32 -20.49
C LEU A 689 -15.17 -4.94 -20.87
N LYS A 690 -14.34 -5.21 -19.86
CA LYS A 690 -13.03 -5.84 -20.02
C LYS A 690 -13.18 -7.32 -20.43
N ARG A 691 -12.25 -7.80 -21.26
CA ARG A 691 -12.20 -9.19 -21.74
C ARG A 691 -12.28 -10.21 -20.59
N ALA A 692 -11.36 -10.08 -19.63
CA ALA A 692 -11.26 -11.01 -18.50
C ALA A 692 -12.58 -11.13 -17.72
N SER A 693 -13.32 -10.03 -17.60
CA SER A 693 -14.59 -9.98 -16.88
C SER A 693 -15.69 -10.73 -17.65
N VAL A 694 -15.81 -10.53 -18.96
CA VAL A 694 -16.82 -11.23 -19.79
C VAL A 694 -16.52 -12.73 -19.87
N GLU A 695 -15.25 -13.11 -20.03
CA GLU A 695 -14.84 -14.52 -20.02
C GLU A 695 -15.11 -15.19 -18.68
N SER A 696 -14.85 -14.50 -17.57
CA SER A 696 -15.14 -15.02 -16.23
C SER A 696 -16.63 -15.26 -16.02
N THR A 697 -17.49 -14.35 -16.50
CA THR A 697 -18.94 -14.53 -16.44
C THR A 697 -19.41 -15.70 -17.28
N LEU A 698 -18.93 -15.82 -18.52
CA LEU A 698 -19.28 -16.94 -19.40
C LEU A 698 -18.89 -18.28 -18.77
N ASN A 699 -17.67 -18.37 -18.26
CA ASN A 699 -17.16 -19.57 -17.61
C ASN A 699 -17.94 -19.92 -16.33
N LEU A 700 -18.31 -18.92 -15.53
CA LEU A 700 -19.16 -19.11 -14.35
C LEU A 700 -20.54 -19.64 -14.76
N PHE A 701 -21.22 -19.01 -15.72
CA PHE A 701 -22.54 -19.46 -16.13
C PHE A 701 -22.51 -20.91 -16.62
N LEU A 702 -21.51 -21.29 -17.41
CA LEU A 702 -21.34 -22.69 -17.84
C LEU A 702 -21.00 -23.64 -16.68
N LEU A 703 -20.22 -23.19 -15.68
CA LEU A 703 -19.97 -23.96 -14.47
C LEU A 703 -21.26 -24.20 -13.67
N LEU A 704 -22.11 -23.18 -13.53
CA LEU A 704 -23.40 -23.34 -12.85
C LEU A 704 -24.41 -24.19 -13.63
N GLU A 705 -24.15 -24.51 -14.91
CA GLU A 705 -24.95 -25.48 -15.67
C GLU A 705 -24.48 -26.92 -15.49
N THR A 706 -23.31 -27.17 -14.87
CA THR A 706 -22.84 -28.54 -14.63
C THR A 706 -23.62 -29.24 -13.52
N ASP A 707 -24.25 -28.48 -12.62
CA ASP A 707 -25.09 -29.00 -11.54
C ASP A 707 -26.59 -28.71 -11.83
N PRO A 708 -27.47 -29.74 -11.83
CA PRO A 708 -28.90 -29.55 -12.07
C PRO A 708 -29.61 -28.60 -11.10
N LYS A 709 -29.14 -28.47 -9.85
CA LYS A 709 -29.74 -27.59 -8.84
C LYS A 709 -29.43 -26.12 -9.09
N THR A 710 -28.26 -25.83 -9.64
CA THR A 710 -27.83 -24.46 -9.89
C THR A 710 -28.09 -24.00 -11.32
N SER A 711 -28.45 -24.91 -12.24
CA SER A 711 -28.79 -24.62 -13.64
C SER A 711 -29.97 -23.63 -13.78
N ASN A 712 -29.78 -22.61 -14.63
CA ASN A 712 -30.79 -21.62 -14.94
C ASN A 712 -30.58 -21.08 -16.36
N ARG A 713 -31.51 -21.44 -17.26
CA ARG A 713 -31.48 -21.05 -18.68
C ARG A 713 -31.60 -19.54 -18.89
N GLU A 714 -32.17 -18.79 -17.95
CA GLU A 714 -32.28 -17.33 -18.06
C GLU A 714 -30.92 -16.64 -18.06
N ARG A 715 -29.91 -17.22 -17.38
CA ARG A 715 -28.54 -16.68 -17.36
C ARG A 715 -27.89 -16.78 -18.74
N LEU A 716 -28.06 -17.94 -19.39
CA LEU A 716 -27.58 -18.15 -20.76
C LEU A 716 -28.32 -17.25 -21.74
N ALA A 717 -29.65 -17.14 -21.63
CA ALA A 717 -30.45 -16.23 -22.45
C ALA A 717 -29.97 -14.77 -22.28
N THR A 718 -29.73 -14.34 -21.05
CA THR A 718 -29.18 -13.02 -20.76
C THR A 718 -27.84 -12.80 -21.44
N PHE A 719 -26.92 -13.76 -21.35
CA PHE A 719 -25.62 -13.67 -22.01
C PHE A 719 -25.77 -13.60 -23.55
N ILE A 720 -26.68 -14.37 -24.15
CA ILE A 720 -27.00 -14.31 -25.58
C ILE A 720 -27.50 -12.91 -25.97
N THR A 721 -28.32 -12.26 -25.13
CA THR A 721 -28.78 -10.87 -25.39
C THR A 721 -27.70 -9.81 -25.18
N LEU A 722 -26.73 -10.07 -24.29
CA LEU A 722 -25.58 -9.19 -24.05
C LEU A 722 -24.58 -9.27 -25.20
N PHE A 723 -24.36 -10.47 -25.75
CA PHE A 723 -23.29 -10.73 -26.71
C PHE A 723 -23.23 -9.78 -27.91
N PRO A 724 -24.34 -9.47 -28.62
CA PRO A 724 -24.33 -8.51 -29.73
C PRO A 724 -24.00 -7.06 -29.32
N LYS A 725 -24.13 -6.73 -28.02
CA LYS A 725 -23.81 -5.41 -27.46
C LYS A 725 -22.32 -5.25 -27.14
N LEU A 726 -21.56 -6.34 -27.06
CA LEU A 726 -20.12 -6.33 -26.76
C LEU A 726 -19.30 -5.78 -27.94
N ASN A 727 -18.03 -5.47 -27.68
CA ASN A 727 -17.07 -5.16 -28.74
C ASN A 727 -16.95 -6.32 -29.76
N HIS A 728 -16.98 -6.03 -31.05
CA HIS A 728 -16.90 -7.02 -32.14
C HIS A 728 -15.67 -7.94 -32.07
N LEU A 729 -14.50 -7.42 -31.66
CA LEU A 729 -13.29 -8.23 -31.48
C LEU A 729 -13.45 -9.22 -30.32
N LEU A 730 -14.07 -8.75 -29.23
CA LEU A 730 -14.35 -9.60 -28.07
C LEU A 730 -15.39 -10.68 -28.42
N GLN A 731 -16.42 -10.34 -29.19
CA GLN A 731 -17.41 -11.31 -29.69
C GLN A 731 -16.75 -12.45 -30.48
N CYS A 732 -15.87 -12.12 -31.42
CA CYS A 732 -15.15 -13.10 -32.22
C CYS A 732 -14.30 -14.04 -31.35
N ARG A 733 -13.56 -13.46 -30.40
CA ARG A 733 -12.66 -14.19 -29.51
C ARG A 733 -13.39 -15.13 -28.56
N LEU A 734 -14.50 -14.67 -27.99
CA LEU A 734 -15.34 -15.49 -27.11
C LEU A 734 -15.87 -16.75 -27.80
N VAL A 735 -16.26 -16.65 -29.08
CA VAL A 735 -16.72 -17.82 -29.86
C VAL A 735 -15.59 -18.82 -30.09
N LEU A 736 -14.39 -18.35 -30.43
CA LEU A 736 -13.22 -19.21 -30.61
C LEU A 736 -12.78 -19.87 -29.30
N ASP A 737 -12.72 -19.11 -28.21
CA ASP A 737 -12.37 -19.62 -26.88
C ASP A 737 -13.41 -20.64 -26.39
N LEU A 738 -14.71 -20.38 -26.63
CA LEU A 738 -15.78 -21.32 -26.29
C LEU A 738 -15.70 -22.62 -27.10
N ASP A 739 -15.31 -22.58 -28.38
CA ASP A 739 -15.08 -23.80 -29.18
C ASP A 739 -14.01 -24.69 -28.55
N LEU A 740 -12.88 -24.09 -28.16
CA LEU A 740 -11.77 -24.78 -27.50
C LEU A 740 -12.18 -25.35 -26.13
N GLN A 741 -12.88 -24.55 -25.32
CA GLN A 741 -13.30 -24.95 -23.98
C GLN A 741 -14.40 -26.00 -23.98
N ARG A 742 -15.35 -25.96 -24.92
CA ARG A 742 -16.41 -26.98 -25.06
C ARG A 742 -15.81 -28.37 -25.29
N VAL A 743 -14.77 -28.46 -26.13
CA VAL A 743 -14.13 -29.74 -26.44
C VAL A 743 -13.34 -30.29 -25.25
N ARG A 744 -12.79 -29.41 -24.40
CA ARG A 744 -11.91 -29.79 -23.27
C ARG A 744 -12.63 -29.88 -21.93
N ARG A 745 -13.27 -28.79 -21.50
CA ARG A 745 -13.81 -28.59 -20.14
C ARG A 745 -15.30 -28.90 -20.04
N PHE A 746 -16.11 -28.50 -21.04
CA PHE A 746 -17.58 -28.58 -20.96
C PHE A 746 -18.19 -29.65 -21.87
N LYS A 747 -17.43 -30.70 -22.20
CA LYS A 747 -17.81 -31.72 -23.20
C LYS A 747 -19.16 -32.39 -22.94
N ASN A 748 -19.55 -32.52 -21.67
CA ASN A 748 -20.78 -33.20 -21.24
C ASN A 748 -21.92 -32.23 -20.86
N VAL A 749 -21.75 -30.93 -21.06
CA VAL A 749 -22.77 -29.92 -20.72
C VAL A 749 -23.56 -29.58 -21.98
N GLU A 750 -24.78 -30.11 -22.10
CA GLU A 750 -25.65 -29.86 -23.27
C GLU A 750 -25.90 -28.36 -23.50
N SER A 751 -26.07 -27.59 -22.41
CA SER A 751 -26.24 -26.13 -22.46
C SER A 751 -25.06 -25.40 -23.12
N SER A 752 -23.84 -25.96 -23.07
CA SER A 752 -22.66 -25.36 -23.70
C SER A 752 -22.71 -25.44 -25.23
N GLN A 753 -23.25 -26.54 -25.77
CA GLN A 753 -23.48 -26.70 -27.20
C GLN A 753 -24.55 -25.74 -27.69
N PHE A 754 -25.68 -25.65 -26.97
CA PHE A 754 -26.75 -24.71 -27.27
C PHE A 754 -26.26 -23.26 -27.28
N LEU A 755 -25.51 -22.86 -26.24
CA LEU A 755 -24.95 -21.52 -26.15
C LEU A 755 -24.00 -21.24 -27.31
N PHE A 756 -23.08 -22.17 -27.61
CA PHE A 756 -22.16 -22.03 -28.74
C PHE A 756 -22.89 -21.79 -30.06
N ASP A 757 -23.94 -22.56 -30.32
CA ASP A 757 -24.72 -22.45 -31.55
C ASP A 757 -25.44 -21.09 -31.65
N GLU A 758 -25.99 -20.58 -30.55
CA GLU A 758 -26.63 -19.26 -30.49
C GLU A 758 -25.62 -18.10 -30.62
N LEU A 759 -24.45 -18.21 -29.99
CA LEU A 759 -23.39 -17.21 -30.12
C LEU A 759 -22.81 -17.17 -31.54
N CYS A 760 -22.67 -18.32 -32.20
CA CYS A 760 -22.29 -18.39 -33.62
C CYS A 760 -23.32 -17.67 -34.51
N LYS A 761 -24.62 -17.92 -34.30
CA LYS A 761 -25.70 -17.22 -35.02
C LYS A 761 -25.67 -15.72 -34.76
N ALA A 762 -25.50 -15.30 -33.50
CA ALA A 762 -25.42 -13.89 -33.11
C ALA A 762 -24.20 -13.19 -33.72
N LEU A 763 -23.03 -13.86 -33.77
CA LEU A 763 -21.85 -13.31 -34.42
C LEU A 763 -22.12 -13.08 -35.92
N LEU A 764 -22.85 -13.98 -36.57
CA LEU A 764 -23.32 -13.84 -37.94
C LEU A 764 -24.38 -12.76 -38.15
N THR A 765 -24.87 -12.07 -37.12
CA THR A 765 -25.67 -10.83 -37.26
C THR A 765 -24.89 -9.56 -36.93
N SER A 766 -23.75 -9.67 -36.24
CA SER A 766 -22.87 -8.54 -35.86
C SER A 766 -21.94 -8.01 -36.98
N GLU A 767 -21.35 -6.83 -36.83
CA GLU A 767 -20.38 -6.29 -37.79
C GLU A 767 -18.98 -6.88 -37.54
N ILE A 768 -18.65 -8.00 -38.20
CA ILE A 768 -17.38 -8.74 -38.00
C ILE A 768 -16.20 -8.10 -38.75
N PHE A 769 -16.47 -7.40 -39.87
CA PHE A 769 -15.45 -6.98 -40.86
C PHE A 769 -15.11 -5.47 -40.84
N LYS A 770 -15.34 -4.78 -39.71
CA LYS A 770 -14.98 -3.35 -39.59
C LYS A 770 -13.47 -3.14 -39.62
N ASN A 771 -13.02 -2.18 -40.44
CA ASN A 771 -11.62 -1.75 -40.45
C ASN A 771 -11.30 -1.02 -39.14
N PRO A 772 -10.15 -1.28 -38.49
CA PRO A 772 -9.76 -0.61 -37.25
C PRO A 772 -9.39 0.88 -37.41
N SER A 773 -9.71 1.52 -38.54
CA SER A 773 -9.44 2.94 -38.79
C SER A 773 -10.39 3.90 -38.09
N GLU A 774 -11.43 3.41 -37.41
CA GLU A 774 -12.36 4.23 -36.63
C GLU A 774 -12.31 3.84 -35.15
N ASN A 775 -11.52 4.60 -34.38
CA ASN A 775 -11.41 4.62 -32.91
C ASN A 775 -10.88 3.34 -32.26
N PHE A 776 -9.71 3.40 -31.60
CA PHE A 776 -9.53 3.17 -30.15
C PHE A 776 -8.05 3.30 -29.75
N TYR A 777 -7.81 4.07 -28.69
CA TYR A 777 -6.64 3.94 -27.80
C TYR A 777 -6.86 2.68 -26.95
N TYR A 778 -5.91 1.75 -26.92
CA TYR A 778 -5.77 0.78 -25.84
C TYR A 778 -4.30 0.59 -25.49
N GLU A 779 -4.06 0.63 -24.19
CA GLU A 779 -2.81 0.33 -23.51
C GLU A 779 -2.45 -1.14 -23.74
N ASP A 780 -1.46 -1.36 -24.58
CA ASP A 780 -0.29 -2.19 -24.35
C ASP A 780 0.55 -2.06 -25.61
N GLY A 781 1.75 -1.51 -25.45
CA GLY A 781 2.58 -1.04 -26.55
C GLY A 781 2.96 -2.16 -27.50
N GLU A 782 2.24 -2.30 -28.61
CA GLU A 782 2.65 -3.05 -29.81
C GLU A 782 1.65 -2.83 -30.97
N ASP A 783 1.63 -1.63 -31.55
CA ASP A 783 0.73 -1.24 -32.67
C ASP A 783 0.85 -2.13 -33.94
N LYS A 784 1.94 -2.90 -34.08
CA LYS A 784 2.11 -3.88 -35.18
C LYS A 784 1.44 -5.23 -34.89
N CYS A 785 1.16 -5.56 -33.63
CA CYS A 785 0.65 -6.86 -33.19
C CYS A 785 -0.88 -6.99 -33.38
N VAL A 786 -1.62 -5.90 -33.20
CA VAL A 786 -3.10 -5.90 -33.26
C VAL A 786 -3.64 -6.26 -34.64
N ILE A 787 -3.07 -5.71 -35.72
CA ILE A 787 -3.50 -6.02 -37.10
C ILE A 787 -3.17 -7.47 -37.47
N GLY A 788 -2.06 -8.02 -36.97
CA GLY A 788 -1.73 -9.45 -37.13
C GLY A 788 -2.77 -10.33 -36.44
N PHE A 789 -3.07 -10.00 -35.18
CA PHE A 789 -4.04 -10.72 -34.37
C PHE A 789 -5.45 -10.78 -35.00
N ILE A 790 -5.95 -9.66 -35.53
CA ILE A 790 -7.28 -9.62 -36.19
C ILE A 790 -7.31 -10.53 -37.43
N LYS A 791 -6.21 -10.59 -38.19
CA LYS A 791 -6.13 -11.45 -39.39
C LYS A 791 -6.26 -12.91 -39.04
N ASP A 792 -5.51 -13.35 -38.03
CA ASP A 792 -5.53 -14.74 -37.58
C ASP A 792 -6.91 -15.11 -37.01
N MET A 793 -7.53 -14.21 -36.23
CA MET A 793 -8.86 -14.41 -35.68
C MET A 793 -9.95 -14.63 -36.75
N ILE A 794 -9.92 -13.86 -37.85
CA ILE A 794 -10.89 -14.02 -38.96
C ILE A 794 -10.66 -15.34 -39.72
N VAL A 795 -9.40 -15.75 -39.88
CA VAL A 795 -9.02 -17.04 -40.45
C VAL A 795 -9.56 -18.19 -39.58
N ASP A 796 -9.38 -18.09 -38.26
CA ASP A 796 -9.83 -19.10 -37.30
C ASP A 796 -11.36 -19.19 -37.25
N LEU A 797 -12.07 -18.06 -37.35
CA LEU A 797 -13.53 -18.06 -37.45
C LEU A 797 -14.01 -18.77 -38.71
N LEU A 798 -13.39 -18.51 -39.88
CA LEU A 798 -13.74 -19.22 -41.10
C LEU A 798 -13.46 -20.72 -40.97
N LYS A 799 -12.31 -21.10 -40.39
CA LYS A 799 -11.99 -22.50 -40.06
C LYS A 799 -13.09 -23.12 -39.19
N LEU A 800 -13.51 -22.44 -38.14
CA LEU A 800 -14.59 -22.90 -37.24
C LEU A 800 -15.90 -23.13 -38.01
N TYR A 801 -16.34 -22.17 -38.83
CA TYR A 801 -17.58 -22.34 -39.60
C TYR A 801 -17.49 -23.47 -40.64
N ILE A 802 -16.34 -23.68 -41.27
CA ILE A 802 -16.12 -24.85 -42.15
C ILE A 802 -16.23 -26.16 -41.37
N LEU A 803 -15.53 -26.26 -40.24
CA LEU A 803 -15.50 -27.46 -39.42
C LEU A 803 -16.82 -27.74 -38.69
N SER A 804 -17.67 -26.73 -38.48
CA SER A 804 -19.02 -26.89 -37.95
C SER A 804 -19.92 -27.75 -38.85
N GLY A 805 -19.64 -27.80 -40.16
CA GLY A 805 -20.46 -28.51 -41.15
C GLY A 805 -21.84 -27.87 -41.39
N ASN A 806 -22.12 -26.69 -40.83
CA ASN A 806 -23.37 -25.97 -41.03
C ASN A 806 -23.27 -25.07 -42.28
N SER A 807 -23.85 -25.54 -43.39
CA SER A 807 -23.82 -24.82 -44.67
C SER A 807 -24.52 -23.46 -44.61
N GLY A 808 -25.56 -23.31 -43.78
CA GLY A 808 -26.27 -22.04 -43.60
C GLY A 808 -25.40 -20.97 -42.95
N TRP A 809 -24.65 -21.34 -41.90
CA TRP A 809 -23.72 -20.42 -41.24
C TRP A 809 -22.59 -19.98 -42.17
N LEU A 810 -22.00 -20.93 -42.89
CA LEU A 810 -20.95 -20.62 -43.85
C LEU A 810 -21.46 -19.70 -44.97
N GLN A 811 -22.66 -19.94 -45.48
CA GLN A 811 -23.26 -19.08 -46.51
C GLN A 811 -23.49 -17.66 -46.00
N LEU A 812 -23.97 -17.48 -44.77
CA LEU A 812 -24.12 -16.16 -44.16
C LEU A 812 -22.76 -15.45 -43.97
N PHE A 813 -21.73 -16.17 -43.55
CA PHE A 813 -20.37 -15.64 -43.43
C PHE A 813 -19.82 -15.15 -44.79
N ILE A 814 -19.95 -15.97 -45.83
CA ILE A 814 -19.56 -15.60 -47.21
C ILE A 814 -20.38 -14.40 -47.70
N LEU A 815 -21.68 -14.38 -47.42
CA LEU A 815 -22.57 -13.30 -47.83
C LEU A 815 -22.22 -11.97 -47.16
N LYS A 816 -21.71 -11.99 -45.92
CA LYS A 816 -21.12 -10.79 -45.29
C LYS A 816 -19.90 -10.27 -46.02
N ILE A 817 -18.93 -11.14 -46.33
CA ILE A 817 -17.75 -10.73 -47.11
C ILE A 817 -18.16 -10.11 -48.45
N ARG A 818 -19.21 -10.64 -49.10
CA ARG A 818 -19.74 -10.11 -50.35
C ARG A 818 -20.43 -8.74 -50.22
N ARG A 819 -20.97 -8.41 -49.04
CA ARG A 819 -21.67 -7.13 -48.76
C ARG A 819 -20.72 -6.00 -48.34
N GLU A 820 -19.49 -6.31 -47.98
CA GLU A 820 -18.48 -5.30 -47.64
C GLU A 820 -18.16 -4.38 -48.83
N PRO A 821 -17.81 -3.10 -48.59
CA PRO A 821 -17.30 -2.21 -49.64
C PRO A 821 -16.11 -2.84 -50.37
N GLU A 822 -15.96 -2.62 -51.67
CA GLU A 822 -14.93 -3.30 -52.49
C GLU A 822 -13.50 -3.12 -51.94
N THR A 823 -13.18 -1.97 -51.35
CA THR A 823 -11.89 -1.73 -50.67
C THR A 823 -11.68 -2.64 -49.45
N SER A 824 -12.68 -2.78 -48.57
CA SER A 824 -12.64 -3.67 -47.40
C SER A 824 -12.71 -5.14 -47.80
N LYS A 825 -13.57 -5.47 -48.77
CA LYS A 825 -13.74 -6.83 -49.31
C LYS A 825 -12.44 -7.36 -49.91
N THR A 826 -11.76 -6.57 -50.74
CA THR A 826 -10.46 -6.96 -51.32
C THR A 826 -9.40 -7.14 -50.24
N HIS A 827 -9.41 -6.31 -49.18
CA HIS A 827 -8.54 -6.47 -48.02
C HIS A 827 -8.76 -7.80 -47.28
N TRP A 828 -10.01 -8.12 -46.90
CA TRP A 828 -10.34 -9.37 -46.20
C TRP A 828 -10.11 -10.61 -47.05
N LEU A 829 -10.44 -10.55 -48.34
CA LEU A 829 -10.14 -11.65 -49.27
C LEU A 829 -8.64 -11.88 -49.40
N ARG A 830 -7.83 -10.81 -49.44
CA ARG A 830 -6.36 -10.94 -49.46
C ARG A 830 -5.82 -11.65 -48.23
N ILE A 831 -6.38 -11.37 -47.05
CA ILE A 831 -6.03 -12.04 -45.78
C ILE A 831 -6.39 -13.53 -45.86
N LEU A 832 -7.65 -13.84 -46.18
CA LEU A 832 -8.17 -15.21 -46.21
C LEU A 832 -7.48 -16.08 -47.27
N LEU A 833 -7.31 -15.56 -48.50
CA LEU A 833 -6.67 -16.27 -49.60
C LEU A 833 -5.18 -16.48 -49.39
N SER A 834 -4.52 -15.55 -48.68
CA SER A 834 -3.10 -15.67 -48.34
C SER A 834 -2.85 -16.50 -47.09
N SER A 835 -3.89 -16.97 -46.40
CA SER A 835 -3.73 -17.79 -45.19
C SER A 835 -3.43 -19.25 -45.54
N PRO A 836 -2.29 -19.81 -45.09
CA PRO A 836 -1.98 -21.22 -45.30
C PRO A 836 -2.99 -22.16 -44.61
N VAL A 837 -3.53 -21.74 -43.47
CA VAL A 837 -4.40 -22.56 -42.59
C VAL A 837 -5.62 -23.05 -43.36
N ILE A 838 -6.28 -22.16 -44.10
CA ILE A 838 -7.51 -22.51 -44.85
C ILE A 838 -7.21 -23.54 -45.95
N TRP A 839 -6.09 -23.40 -46.65
CA TRP A 839 -5.72 -24.35 -47.71
C TRP A 839 -5.25 -25.70 -47.15
N GLU A 840 -4.71 -25.73 -45.93
CA GLU A 840 -4.33 -26.96 -45.23
C GLU A 840 -5.51 -27.72 -44.64
N LEU A 841 -6.65 -27.09 -44.40
CA LEU A 841 -7.86 -27.76 -43.93
C LEU A 841 -8.26 -28.93 -44.81
N GLY A 842 -8.12 -28.80 -46.13
CA GLY A 842 -8.34 -29.91 -47.08
C GLY A 842 -7.49 -31.15 -46.84
N SER A 843 -6.48 -31.04 -45.96
CA SER A 843 -5.59 -32.11 -45.53
C SER A 843 -5.74 -32.56 -44.09
N SER A 844 -6.62 -31.89 -43.34
CA SER A 844 -6.77 -32.06 -41.91
C SER A 844 -7.60 -33.31 -41.59
N SER A 845 -7.19 -34.04 -40.55
CA SER A 845 -8.02 -35.08 -39.91
C SER A 845 -9.17 -34.49 -39.10
N GLU A 846 -9.27 -33.16 -38.99
CA GLU A 846 -10.32 -32.45 -38.24
C GLU A 846 -11.71 -32.50 -38.90
N PHE A 847 -11.84 -32.96 -40.15
CA PHE A 847 -13.16 -33.11 -40.77
C PHE A 847 -13.95 -34.25 -40.12
N LYS A 848 -14.89 -33.87 -39.24
CA LYS A 848 -15.73 -34.81 -38.49
C LYS A 848 -16.91 -35.38 -39.28
N SER A 849 -17.31 -34.75 -40.39
CA SER A 849 -18.47 -35.18 -41.19
C SER A 849 -18.33 -34.87 -42.68
N ALA A 850 -19.13 -35.54 -43.52
CA ALA A 850 -19.24 -35.24 -44.95
C ALA A 850 -19.71 -33.79 -45.21
N ASN A 851 -20.51 -33.22 -44.30
CA ASN A 851 -20.96 -31.83 -44.41
C ASN A 851 -19.82 -30.82 -44.22
N CYS A 852 -18.80 -31.14 -43.40
CA CYS A 852 -17.61 -30.30 -43.26
C CYS A 852 -16.82 -30.22 -44.57
N LEU A 853 -16.69 -31.36 -45.27
CA LEU A 853 -16.04 -31.41 -46.58
C LEU A 853 -16.81 -30.62 -47.63
N GLU A 854 -18.15 -30.68 -47.60
CA GLU A 854 -18.99 -29.90 -48.51
C GLU A 854 -18.91 -28.39 -48.22
N CYS A 855 -18.92 -27.99 -46.95
CA CYS A 855 -18.67 -26.61 -46.54
C CYS A 855 -17.30 -26.12 -47.06
N TYR A 856 -16.26 -26.95 -46.90
CA TYR A 856 -14.93 -26.63 -47.43
C TYR A 856 -14.91 -26.43 -48.95
N ARG A 857 -15.63 -27.27 -49.71
CA ARG A 857 -15.80 -27.12 -51.16
C ARG A 857 -16.49 -25.80 -51.53
N VAL A 858 -17.56 -25.43 -50.82
CA VAL A 858 -18.27 -24.16 -51.02
C VAL A 858 -17.34 -22.97 -50.78
N THR A 859 -16.53 -22.99 -49.72
CA THR A 859 -15.53 -21.94 -49.46
C THR A 859 -14.49 -21.85 -50.58
N CYS A 860 -13.96 -23.00 -51.01
CA CYS A 860 -12.97 -23.08 -52.08
C CYS A 860 -13.52 -22.52 -53.41
N ASN A 861 -14.76 -22.85 -53.76
CA ASN A 861 -15.45 -22.30 -54.93
C ASN A 861 -15.62 -20.78 -54.81
N PHE A 862 -16.07 -20.28 -53.66
CA PHE A 862 -16.18 -18.83 -53.43
C PHE A 862 -14.84 -18.11 -53.64
N PHE A 863 -13.74 -18.69 -53.15
CA PHE A 863 -12.39 -18.15 -53.31
C PHE A 863 -11.91 -18.15 -54.76
N LEU A 864 -12.11 -19.25 -55.49
CA LEU A 864 -11.77 -19.29 -56.90
C LEU A 864 -12.65 -18.39 -57.75
N ASP A 865 -13.87 -18.05 -57.32
CA ASP A 865 -14.73 -17.07 -57.99
C ASP A 865 -14.25 -15.63 -57.84
N GLN A 866 -13.32 -15.34 -56.90
CA GLN A 866 -12.67 -14.02 -56.77
C GLN A 866 -11.43 -13.87 -57.66
N ASP A 867 -10.88 -12.66 -57.77
CA ASP A 867 -9.58 -12.42 -58.41
C ASP A 867 -8.41 -12.91 -57.52
N PHE A 868 -8.38 -14.20 -57.22
CA PHE A 868 -7.40 -14.77 -56.29
C PHE A 868 -5.95 -14.63 -56.78
N VAL A 869 -5.74 -14.48 -58.09
CA VAL A 869 -4.41 -14.34 -58.69
C VAL A 869 -3.74 -13.04 -58.26
N SER A 870 -4.50 -11.94 -58.22
CA SER A 870 -3.99 -10.66 -57.73
C SER A 870 -3.94 -10.59 -56.20
N LEU A 871 -4.84 -11.29 -55.51
CA LEU A 871 -5.00 -11.21 -54.05
C LEU A 871 -4.05 -12.10 -53.26
N VAL A 872 -3.63 -13.26 -53.78
CA VAL A 872 -2.70 -14.17 -53.07
C VAL A 872 -1.30 -13.54 -53.01
N ASN A 873 -0.78 -13.37 -51.78
CA ASN A 873 0.57 -12.87 -51.52
C ASN A 873 1.66 -13.95 -51.70
N ASN A 874 2.92 -13.51 -51.70
CA ASN A 874 4.10 -14.38 -51.74
C ASN A 874 4.47 -15.02 -50.39
N ALA A 875 3.52 -15.11 -49.46
CA ALA A 875 3.71 -15.83 -48.21
C ALA A 875 4.07 -17.31 -48.48
N LYS A 876 5.00 -17.86 -47.67
CA LYS A 876 5.65 -19.16 -47.92
C LYS A 876 4.62 -20.25 -48.29
N ASP A 877 4.77 -20.78 -49.49
CA ASP A 877 4.10 -21.96 -50.06
C ASP A 877 2.57 -21.95 -50.19
N VAL A 878 1.89 -20.80 -50.01
CA VAL A 878 0.42 -20.72 -50.18
C VAL A 878 -0.03 -21.21 -51.56
N LYS A 879 0.69 -20.82 -52.61
CA LYS A 879 0.41 -21.26 -54.00
C LYS A 879 0.52 -22.78 -54.16
N LEU A 880 1.51 -23.42 -53.51
CA LEU A 880 1.65 -24.88 -53.50
C LEU A 880 0.51 -25.54 -52.71
N LYS A 881 0.09 -24.94 -51.59
CA LYS A 881 -1.07 -25.40 -50.80
C LYS A 881 -2.37 -25.35 -51.59
N ILE A 882 -2.58 -24.31 -52.42
CA ILE A 882 -3.72 -24.23 -53.36
C ILE A 882 -3.71 -25.40 -54.34
N PHE A 883 -2.56 -25.71 -54.96
CA PHE A 883 -2.44 -26.87 -55.85
C PHE A 883 -2.73 -28.20 -55.14
N ARG A 884 -2.22 -28.38 -53.91
CA ARG A 884 -2.51 -29.56 -53.10
C ARG A 884 -4.01 -29.68 -52.78
N CYS A 885 -4.69 -28.56 -52.50
CA CYS A 885 -6.13 -28.53 -52.30
C CYS A 885 -6.90 -28.97 -53.57
N LEU A 886 -6.56 -28.41 -54.74
CA LEU A 886 -7.15 -28.78 -56.04
C LEU A 886 -7.00 -30.28 -56.36
N LEU A 887 -5.83 -30.85 -56.07
CA LEU A 887 -5.58 -32.29 -56.27
C LEU A 887 -6.45 -33.17 -55.37
N ARG A 888 -6.72 -32.74 -54.14
CA ARG A 888 -7.48 -33.49 -53.14
C ARG A 888 -8.98 -33.45 -53.37
N LEU A 889 -9.54 -32.30 -53.74
CA LEU A 889 -10.98 -32.16 -53.97
C LEU A 889 -11.48 -32.99 -55.16
N LYS A 890 -10.58 -33.33 -56.10
CA LYS A 890 -10.87 -34.12 -57.32
C LYS A 890 -12.04 -33.57 -58.15
N ASP A 891 -12.29 -32.27 -58.04
CA ASP A 891 -13.35 -31.58 -58.76
C ASP A 891 -12.82 -31.03 -60.09
N ARG A 892 -13.39 -31.52 -61.19
CA ARG A 892 -12.98 -31.11 -62.54
C ARG A 892 -13.35 -29.66 -62.83
N GLN A 893 -14.51 -29.20 -62.41
CA GLN A 893 -14.97 -27.83 -62.62
C GLN A 893 -14.03 -26.86 -61.88
N PHE A 894 -13.61 -27.24 -60.68
CA PHE A 894 -12.68 -26.47 -59.87
C PHE A 894 -11.33 -26.24 -60.58
N TRP A 895 -10.78 -27.29 -61.20
CA TRP A 895 -9.57 -27.20 -62.03
C TRP A 895 -9.77 -26.35 -63.30
N GLU A 896 -10.95 -26.42 -63.92
CA GLU A 896 -11.27 -25.63 -65.12
C GLU A 896 -11.38 -24.14 -64.78
N THR A 897 -12.07 -23.77 -63.71
CA THR A 897 -12.15 -22.38 -63.21
C THR A 897 -10.78 -21.84 -62.84
N PHE A 898 -9.99 -22.61 -62.08
CA PHE A 898 -8.61 -22.25 -61.72
C PHE A 898 -7.77 -21.95 -62.96
N ALA A 899 -7.71 -22.87 -63.92
CA ALA A 899 -6.90 -22.70 -65.12
C ALA A 899 -7.37 -21.52 -65.98
N THR A 900 -8.69 -21.29 -66.09
CA THR A 900 -9.23 -20.16 -66.86
C THR A 900 -8.77 -18.83 -66.27
N LYS A 901 -8.83 -18.67 -64.93
CA LYS A 901 -8.41 -17.44 -64.26
C LYS A 901 -6.92 -17.19 -64.33
N ILE A 902 -6.12 -18.24 -64.13
CA ILE A 902 -4.67 -18.14 -64.27
C ILE A 902 -4.33 -17.69 -65.70
N CYS A 903 -4.90 -18.31 -66.74
CA CYS A 903 -4.71 -17.87 -68.13
C CYS A 903 -5.16 -16.42 -68.38
N ALA A 904 -6.31 -16.00 -67.84
CA ALA A 904 -6.81 -14.63 -67.99
C ALA A 904 -5.85 -13.58 -67.44
N SER A 905 -5.07 -13.91 -66.40
CA SER A 905 -4.10 -13.02 -65.75
C SER A 905 -2.67 -13.17 -66.28
N PHE A 906 -2.45 -13.69 -67.49
CA PHE A 906 -1.11 -14.02 -68.03
C PHE A 906 -0.09 -12.88 -67.96
N ALA A 907 -0.49 -11.62 -68.13
CA ALA A 907 0.42 -10.48 -68.09
C ALA A 907 1.04 -10.22 -66.69
N SER A 908 0.41 -10.72 -65.62
CA SER A 908 0.85 -10.49 -64.24
C SER A 908 2.04 -11.35 -63.83
N GLU A 909 3.00 -10.80 -63.08
CA GLU A 909 4.07 -11.57 -62.43
C GLU A 909 3.50 -12.65 -61.48
N LYS A 910 2.42 -12.31 -60.75
CA LYS A 910 1.77 -13.20 -59.76
C LYS A 910 1.17 -14.46 -60.39
N SER A 911 0.63 -14.37 -61.62
CA SER A 911 0.12 -15.55 -62.33
C SER A 911 1.26 -16.46 -62.79
N ASN A 912 2.39 -15.88 -63.19
CA ASN A 912 3.57 -16.64 -63.60
C ASN A 912 4.16 -17.46 -62.45
N GLU A 913 4.07 -16.95 -61.22
CA GLU A 913 4.51 -17.70 -60.03
C GLU A 913 3.74 -19.01 -59.82
N PHE A 914 2.45 -19.09 -60.16
CA PHE A 914 1.71 -20.36 -60.10
C PHE A 914 2.26 -21.40 -61.08
N VAL A 915 2.68 -20.97 -62.28
CA VAL A 915 3.32 -21.86 -63.26
C VAL A 915 4.70 -22.29 -62.79
N ARG A 916 5.47 -21.37 -62.18
CA ARG A 916 6.77 -21.68 -61.56
C ARG A 916 6.67 -22.71 -60.44
N VAL A 917 5.59 -22.70 -59.65
CA VAL A 917 5.37 -23.72 -58.61
C VAL A 917 5.27 -25.11 -59.21
N ILE A 918 4.61 -25.28 -60.37
CA ILE A 918 4.56 -26.55 -61.09
C ILE A 918 5.96 -26.91 -61.62
N LEU A 919 6.65 -25.94 -62.22
CA LEU A 919 7.98 -26.16 -62.80
C LEU A 919 9.01 -26.63 -61.77
N LYS A 920 9.00 -26.04 -60.56
CA LYS A 920 9.99 -26.31 -59.51
C LYS A 920 9.68 -27.52 -58.63
N ASN A 921 8.46 -28.04 -58.62
CA ASN A 921 8.03 -29.08 -57.68
C ASN A 921 7.73 -30.42 -58.38
N ALA A 922 8.68 -31.36 -58.30
CA ALA A 922 8.56 -32.68 -58.95
C ALA A 922 7.43 -33.55 -58.38
N GLU A 923 7.17 -33.49 -57.07
CA GLU A 923 6.06 -34.23 -56.43
C GLU A 923 4.71 -33.76 -56.97
N LEU A 924 4.54 -32.44 -57.10
CA LEU A 924 3.34 -31.84 -57.67
C LEU A 924 3.15 -32.27 -59.13
N GLN A 925 4.22 -32.34 -59.93
CA GLN A 925 4.17 -32.82 -61.31
C GLN A 925 3.63 -34.25 -61.38
N GLN A 926 4.16 -35.16 -60.57
CA GLN A 926 3.69 -36.56 -60.51
C GLN A 926 2.22 -36.65 -60.07
N ALA A 927 1.82 -35.86 -59.06
CA ALA A 927 0.44 -35.83 -58.59
C ALA A 927 -0.54 -35.30 -59.67
N ILE A 928 -0.15 -34.26 -60.41
CA ILE A 928 -0.93 -33.73 -61.54
C ILE A 928 -1.12 -34.79 -62.62
N VAL A 929 -0.06 -35.54 -62.96
CA VAL A 929 -0.12 -36.64 -63.94
C VAL A 929 -1.14 -37.69 -63.55
N GLN A 930 -1.43 -37.91 -62.27
CA GLN A 930 -2.43 -38.89 -61.84
C GLN A 930 -3.84 -38.29 -61.70
N SER A 931 -3.94 -36.97 -61.57
CA SER A 931 -5.18 -36.25 -61.24
C SER A 931 -6.19 -36.09 -62.40
N VAL A 932 -7.41 -35.65 -62.05
CA VAL A 932 -8.43 -35.18 -63.00
C VAL A 932 -8.09 -33.81 -63.60
N GLY A 933 -7.22 -33.03 -62.93
CA GLY A 933 -6.79 -31.69 -63.33
C GLY A 933 -5.75 -31.67 -64.46
N PHE A 934 -5.23 -32.83 -64.86
CA PHE A 934 -4.20 -32.95 -65.90
C PHE A 934 -4.49 -32.14 -67.17
N ARG A 935 -5.73 -32.23 -67.69
CA ARG A 935 -6.13 -31.50 -68.91
C ARG A 935 -6.10 -29.99 -68.70
N SER A 936 -6.58 -29.49 -67.56
CA SER A 936 -6.57 -28.08 -67.23
C SER A 936 -5.15 -27.54 -67.06
N CYS A 937 -4.25 -28.32 -66.44
CA CYS A 937 -2.83 -27.99 -66.35
C CYS A 937 -2.14 -27.92 -67.72
N ILE A 938 -2.38 -28.89 -68.61
CA ILE A 938 -1.82 -28.87 -69.96
C ILE A 938 -2.36 -27.67 -70.75
N ARG A 939 -3.66 -27.38 -70.66
CA ARG A 939 -4.26 -26.19 -71.29
C ARG A 939 -3.58 -24.91 -70.82
N MET A 940 -3.32 -24.81 -69.51
CA MET A 940 -2.61 -23.68 -68.92
C MET A 940 -1.18 -23.57 -69.46
N LEU A 941 -0.41 -24.67 -69.46
CA LEU A 941 0.95 -24.68 -70.01
C LEU A 941 0.99 -24.34 -71.50
N ASP A 942 0.09 -24.91 -72.30
CA ASP A 942 0.00 -24.65 -73.74
C ASP A 942 -0.34 -23.17 -74.00
N TYR A 943 -1.25 -22.58 -73.21
CA TYR A 943 -1.55 -21.14 -73.26
C TYR A 943 -0.32 -20.30 -72.88
N TRP A 944 0.42 -20.68 -71.83
CA TRP A 944 1.64 -20.00 -71.43
C TRP A 944 2.72 -20.04 -72.51
N LEU A 945 2.91 -21.20 -73.13
CA LEU A 945 3.90 -21.41 -74.19
C LEU A 945 3.56 -20.60 -75.45
N LEU A 946 2.29 -20.56 -75.83
CA LEU A 946 1.83 -19.80 -77.01
C LEU A 946 2.05 -18.30 -76.80
N ASN A 947 1.57 -17.75 -75.68
CA ASN A 947 1.62 -16.31 -75.42
C ASN A 947 3.03 -15.82 -75.02
N SER A 948 3.86 -16.68 -74.41
CA SER A 948 5.26 -16.32 -74.11
C SER A 948 6.12 -16.28 -75.37
N LYS A 949 5.80 -17.07 -76.41
CA LYS A 949 6.48 -17.00 -77.71
C LYS A 949 6.17 -15.69 -78.43
N SER A 950 4.91 -15.28 -78.47
CA SER A 950 4.46 -14.04 -79.12
C SER A 950 4.76 -12.77 -78.31
N LEU A 951 5.22 -12.88 -77.05
CA LEU A 951 5.55 -11.74 -76.21
C LEU A 951 6.70 -10.90 -76.82
N GLN A 952 6.44 -9.61 -77.03
CA GLN A 952 7.41 -8.63 -77.53
C GLN A 952 8.18 -7.97 -76.39
N LYS A 953 9.39 -7.48 -76.68
CA LYS A 953 10.23 -6.77 -75.70
C LYS A 953 9.54 -5.46 -75.30
N PRO A 954 9.41 -5.16 -73.99
CA PRO A 954 8.79 -3.91 -73.55
C PRO A 954 9.60 -2.71 -74.06
N VAL A 955 8.87 -1.68 -74.53
CA VAL A 955 9.42 -0.40 -74.99
C VAL A 955 9.19 0.64 -73.89
N PHE A 956 10.20 1.45 -73.59
CA PHE A 956 10.09 2.47 -72.55
C PHE A 956 9.20 3.64 -73.02
N ASN A 957 8.25 4.04 -72.18
CA ASN A 957 7.43 5.24 -72.38
C ASN A 957 7.24 5.96 -71.03
N TRP A 958 7.18 7.30 -71.05
CA TRP A 958 6.88 8.13 -69.89
C TRP A 958 5.37 8.18 -69.59
N CYS A 959 4.51 7.94 -70.57
CA CYS A 959 3.10 7.71 -70.31
C CYS A 959 2.92 6.37 -69.60
N GLN A 960 2.23 6.38 -68.46
CA GLN A 960 1.86 5.18 -67.70
C GLN A 960 0.34 4.98 -67.88
N PRO A 961 -0.12 4.48 -69.05
CA PRO A 961 -1.53 4.49 -69.44
C PRO A 961 -2.43 3.66 -68.52
N GLU A 962 -1.87 2.59 -67.95
CA GLU A 962 -2.55 1.69 -67.01
C GLU A 962 -2.55 2.21 -65.56
N ALA A 963 -2.04 3.43 -65.32
CA ALA A 963 -2.05 4.03 -63.99
C ALA A 963 -3.47 4.16 -63.46
N SER A 964 -3.74 3.69 -62.24
CA SER A 964 -5.07 3.76 -61.60
C SER A 964 -4.97 4.33 -60.19
N LEU A 965 -5.63 5.45 -59.93
CA LEU A 965 -5.62 6.14 -58.64
C LEU A 965 -6.92 6.95 -58.46
N SER A 966 -8.01 6.24 -58.19
CA SER A 966 -9.35 6.83 -58.11
C SER A 966 -9.53 7.85 -56.98
N SER A 967 -8.70 7.78 -55.94
CA SER A 967 -8.74 8.73 -54.80
C SER A 967 -8.17 10.11 -55.16
N HIS A 968 -7.34 10.23 -56.19
CA HIS A 968 -6.70 11.49 -56.59
C HIS A 968 -6.67 11.63 -58.12
N PRO A 969 -7.78 12.08 -58.73
CA PRO A 969 -7.96 12.11 -60.20
C PRO A 969 -6.91 12.96 -60.93
N GLU A 970 -6.47 14.08 -60.35
CA GLU A 970 -5.43 14.95 -60.95
C GLU A 970 -4.09 14.21 -61.08
N VAL A 971 -3.72 13.44 -60.04
CA VAL A 971 -2.51 12.62 -60.04
C VAL A 971 -2.66 11.47 -61.04
N GLU A 972 -3.81 10.82 -61.13
CA GLU A 972 -4.07 9.76 -62.13
C GLU A 972 -3.91 10.27 -63.57
N VAL A 973 -4.50 11.44 -63.88
CA VAL A 973 -4.38 12.09 -65.20
C VAL A 973 -2.91 12.43 -65.50
N PHE A 974 -2.18 12.95 -64.53
CA PHE A 974 -0.74 13.18 -64.66
C PHE A 974 0.02 11.90 -64.95
N LEU A 975 -0.28 10.79 -64.26
CA LEU A 975 0.42 9.52 -64.46
C LEU A 975 0.24 8.99 -65.89
N ARG A 976 -0.96 9.12 -66.44
CA ARG A 976 -1.29 8.72 -67.82
C ARG A 976 -0.73 9.64 -68.91
N SER A 977 -0.34 10.88 -68.56
CA SER A 977 0.20 11.85 -69.53
C SER A 977 1.68 11.63 -69.85
N SER A 978 2.22 12.40 -70.79
CA SER A 978 3.66 12.43 -71.11
C SER A 978 4.49 13.24 -70.11
N GLU A 979 3.85 13.93 -69.16
CA GLU A 979 4.53 14.79 -68.20
C GLU A 979 5.37 13.99 -67.20
N LYS A 980 6.56 14.48 -66.88
CA LYS A 980 7.50 13.75 -66.00
C LYS A 980 7.34 14.10 -64.52
N ARG A 981 6.79 15.27 -64.21
CA ARG A 981 6.72 15.84 -62.87
C ARG A 981 5.40 16.57 -62.66
N LEU A 982 4.83 16.44 -61.46
CA LEU A 982 3.66 17.17 -60.99
C LEU A 982 3.97 17.80 -59.63
N ILE A 983 3.48 19.01 -59.39
CA ILE A 983 3.42 19.60 -58.05
C ILE A 983 1.97 19.50 -57.61
N TYR A 984 1.73 18.92 -56.44
CA TYR A 984 0.40 18.63 -55.94
C TYR A 984 0.19 19.24 -54.54
N HIS A 985 -0.96 19.88 -54.33
CA HIS A 985 -1.13 20.96 -53.33
C HIS A 985 -2.26 20.71 -52.31
N GLU A 986 -2.88 19.52 -52.26
CA GLU A 986 -4.13 19.31 -51.50
C GLU A 986 -3.97 19.08 -49.99
N PHE A 987 -2.78 19.26 -49.42
CA PHE A 987 -2.52 18.93 -48.02
C PHE A 987 -2.63 20.15 -47.10
N ARG A 988 -3.29 19.98 -45.95
CA ARG A 988 -3.34 21.03 -44.90
C ARG A 988 -2.19 20.88 -43.90
N LYS A 989 -1.73 19.65 -43.66
CA LYS A 989 -0.66 19.33 -42.71
C LYS A 989 0.48 18.56 -43.38
N LEU A 990 1.69 18.75 -42.87
CA LEU A 990 2.88 18.04 -43.38
C LEU A 990 2.81 16.52 -43.15
N ALA A 991 2.21 16.08 -42.04
CA ALA A 991 2.03 14.66 -41.74
C ALA A 991 1.14 13.96 -42.79
N GLU A 992 0.06 14.62 -43.24
CA GLU A 992 -0.83 14.10 -44.29
C GLU A 992 -0.08 13.95 -45.63
N CYS A 993 0.79 14.92 -45.97
CA CYS A 993 1.66 14.84 -47.16
C CYS A 993 2.58 13.61 -47.11
N TYR A 994 3.22 13.34 -45.97
CA TYR A 994 4.11 12.19 -45.82
C TYR A 994 3.37 10.86 -45.89
N VAL A 995 2.19 10.76 -45.28
CA VAL A 995 1.33 9.57 -45.39
C VAL A 995 0.98 9.30 -46.85
N PHE A 996 0.50 10.33 -47.56
CA PHE A 996 0.18 10.22 -48.98
C PHE A 996 1.42 9.86 -49.84
N ALA A 997 2.56 10.50 -49.61
CA ALA A 997 3.79 10.25 -50.36
C ALA A 997 4.24 8.78 -50.23
N ASN A 998 4.30 8.29 -49.00
CA ASN A 998 4.66 6.89 -48.72
C ASN A 998 3.64 5.92 -49.32
N GLU A 999 2.35 6.25 -49.25
CA GLU A 999 1.31 5.40 -49.83
C GLU A 999 1.37 5.36 -51.36
N LEU A 1000 1.57 6.50 -52.01
CA LEU A 1000 1.66 6.62 -53.46
C LEU A 1000 2.87 5.86 -54.02
N GLU A 1001 4.04 5.97 -53.38
CA GLU A 1001 5.24 5.21 -53.77
C GLU A 1001 5.03 3.70 -53.56
N ARG A 1002 4.44 3.30 -52.44
CA ARG A 1002 4.20 1.89 -52.09
C ARG A 1002 3.19 1.22 -53.03
N MET A 1003 2.14 1.93 -53.46
CA MET A 1003 1.09 1.38 -54.32
C MET A 1003 1.43 1.42 -55.81
N GLY A 1004 2.49 2.13 -56.22
CA GLY A 1004 2.75 2.46 -57.61
C GLY A 1004 2.77 1.26 -58.54
N THR A 1005 3.65 0.29 -58.31
CA THR A 1005 3.81 -0.86 -59.21
C THR A 1005 2.56 -1.72 -59.30
N SER A 1006 1.80 -1.85 -58.21
CA SER A 1006 0.52 -2.58 -58.20
C SER A 1006 -0.59 -1.87 -58.98
N ASN A 1007 -0.48 -0.54 -59.12
CA ASN A 1007 -1.48 0.31 -59.75
C ASN A 1007 -1.03 0.84 -61.12
N GLY A 1008 -0.01 0.23 -61.72
CA GLY A 1008 0.41 0.54 -63.09
C GLY A 1008 1.29 1.79 -63.24
N PHE A 1009 1.91 2.28 -62.17
CA PHE A 1009 2.79 3.45 -62.21
C PHE A 1009 4.07 3.27 -61.39
N SER A 1010 5.01 4.21 -61.51
CA SER A 1010 6.20 4.27 -60.67
C SER A 1010 6.66 5.70 -60.53
N VAL A 1011 6.75 6.17 -59.29
CA VAL A 1011 6.99 7.56 -58.93
C VAL A 1011 7.92 7.66 -57.71
N GLU A 1012 8.57 8.82 -57.58
CA GLU A 1012 9.30 9.30 -56.42
C GLU A 1012 8.62 10.61 -55.96
N VAL A 1013 8.32 10.73 -54.68
CA VAL A 1013 7.53 11.83 -54.10
C VAL A 1013 8.36 12.57 -53.06
N LYS A 1014 8.54 13.89 -53.24
CA LYS A 1014 9.24 14.74 -52.27
C LYS A 1014 8.28 15.77 -51.69
N CYS A 1015 7.99 15.68 -50.39
CA CYS A 1015 7.22 16.70 -49.65
C CYS A 1015 8.11 17.92 -49.39
N ASN A 1016 7.58 19.12 -49.67
CA ASN A 1016 8.23 20.39 -49.38
C ASN A 1016 7.30 21.25 -48.52
N ARG A 1017 7.86 21.94 -47.52
CA ARG A 1017 7.14 22.92 -46.70
C ARG A 1017 7.65 24.32 -47.01
N LYS A 1018 6.79 25.20 -47.54
CA LYS A 1018 6.95 26.65 -47.39
C LYS A 1018 5.92 27.14 -46.37
N VAL A 1019 6.22 28.26 -45.71
CA VAL A 1019 5.63 28.76 -44.45
C VAL A 1019 4.08 28.63 -44.36
N PHE A 1020 3.35 28.69 -45.48
CA PHE A 1020 1.88 28.48 -45.54
C PHE A 1020 1.40 27.60 -46.72
N ASP A 1021 2.27 26.76 -47.29
CA ASP A 1021 1.97 25.94 -48.47
C ASP A 1021 2.66 24.57 -48.37
N VAL A 1022 1.86 23.53 -48.13
CA VAL A 1022 2.31 22.13 -48.04
C VAL A 1022 2.01 21.46 -49.39
N ARG A 1023 3.09 21.10 -50.10
CA ARG A 1023 2.99 20.48 -51.42
C ARG A 1023 3.93 19.31 -51.55
N CYS A 1024 3.59 18.36 -52.42
CA CYS A 1024 4.51 17.31 -52.82
C CYS A 1024 4.87 17.45 -54.30
N LYS A 1025 6.12 17.12 -54.60
CA LYS A 1025 6.62 16.98 -55.98
C LYS A 1025 6.64 15.51 -56.33
N ILE A 1026 5.76 15.10 -57.23
CA ILE A 1026 5.65 13.73 -57.74
C ILE A 1026 6.45 13.64 -59.04
N THR A 1027 7.42 12.73 -59.12
CA THR A 1027 8.29 12.53 -60.29
C THR A 1027 8.18 11.10 -60.78
N LYS A 1028 7.84 10.87 -62.06
CA LYS A 1028 7.82 9.51 -62.63
C LYS A 1028 9.22 8.93 -62.69
N THR A 1029 9.34 7.64 -62.43
CA THR A 1029 10.62 6.91 -62.51
C THR A 1029 10.58 5.85 -63.61
N LYS A 1030 11.75 5.27 -63.93
CA LYS A 1030 11.87 4.14 -64.86
C LYS A 1030 11.54 2.78 -64.22
N GLY A 1031 11.17 2.75 -62.95
CA GLY A 1031 11.00 1.50 -62.18
C GLY A 1031 10.05 0.51 -62.84
N LEU A 1032 8.89 0.98 -63.32
CA LEU A 1032 7.89 0.13 -63.97
C LEU A 1032 8.43 -0.54 -65.26
N TYR A 1033 9.21 0.19 -66.04
CA TYR A 1033 9.82 -0.34 -67.26
C TYR A 1033 10.95 -1.33 -66.94
N GLU A 1034 11.79 -1.02 -65.97
CA GLU A 1034 12.88 -1.91 -65.55
C GLU A 1034 12.33 -3.24 -65.00
N GLN A 1035 11.25 -3.19 -64.22
CA GLN A 1035 10.53 -4.38 -63.77
C GLN A 1035 9.93 -5.16 -64.95
N SER A 1036 9.20 -4.49 -65.85
CA SER A 1036 8.62 -5.14 -67.04
C SER A 1036 9.69 -5.78 -67.94
N LYS A 1037 10.85 -5.14 -68.09
CA LYS A 1037 12.00 -5.66 -68.84
C LYS A 1037 12.61 -6.88 -68.16
N LYS A 1038 12.75 -6.86 -66.83
CA LYS A 1038 13.23 -7.99 -66.04
C LYS A 1038 12.28 -9.18 -66.16
N ASP A 1039 10.97 -8.95 -66.05
CA ASP A 1039 9.94 -9.99 -66.19
C ASP A 1039 9.92 -10.59 -67.59
N PHE A 1040 10.05 -9.75 -68.62
CA PHE A 1040 10.18 -10.22 -70.00
C PHE A 1040 11.39 -11.14 -70.19
N LEU A 1041 12.57 -10.72 -69.72
CA LEU A 1041 13.81 -11.51 -69.84
C LEU A 1041 13.67 -12.85 -69.11
N LEU A 1042 13.14 -12.83 -67.89
CA LEU A 1042 12.94 -14.01 -67.07
C LEU A 1042 11.94 -14.99 -67.70
N ARG A 1043 10.82 -14.49 -68.25
CA ARG A 1043 9.85 -15.32 -68.98
C ARG A 1043 10.45 -15.96 -70.22
N LYS A 1044 11.29 -15.24 -70.96
CA LYS A 1044 11.96 -15.80 -72.14
C LYS A 1044 12.99 -16.88 -71.77
N SER A 1045 13.71 -16.72 -70.66
CA SER A 1045 14.65 -17.75 -70.18
C SER A 1045 13.96 -19.00 -69.66
N GLU A 1046 12.75 -18.90 -69.10
CA GLU A 1046 11.98 -20.04 -68.57
C GLU A 1046 11.28 -20.88 -69.67
N LEU A 1047 11.21 -20.39 -70.92
CA LEU A 1047 10.47 -21.03 -72.01
C LEU A 1047 10.96 -22.45 -72.38
N PRO A 1048 12.28 -22.73 -72.45
CA PRO A 1048 12.78 -24.09 -72.73
C PRO A 1048 12.40 -25.08 -71.63
N GLU A 1049 12.46 -24.65 -70.36
CA GLU A 1049 12.12 -25.49 -69.21
C GLU A 1049 10.62 -25.81 -69.18
N LEU A 1050 9.75 -24.85 -69.50
CA LEU A 1050 8.31 -25.07 -69.62
C LEU A 1050 7.94 -26.03 -70.77
N LEU A 1051 8.66 -25.94 -71.91
CA LEU A 1051 8.49 -26.88 -73.02
C LEU A 1051 8.86 -28.30 -72.58
N GLN A 1052 9.96 -28.46 -71.84
CA GLN A 1052 10.39 -29.75 -71.33
C GLN A 1052 9.40 -30.31 -70.30
N LEU A 1053 8.95 -29.48 -69.36
CA LEU A 1053 7.92 -29.83 -68.38
C LEU A 1053 6.65 -30.36 -69.06
N ARG A 1054 6.12 -29.63 -70.04
CA ARG A 1054 4.92 -30.01 -70.78
C ARG A 1054 5.08 -31.37 -71.48
N ARG A 1055 6.23 -31.63 -72.11
CA ARG A 1055 6.53 -32.93 -72.73
C ARG A 1055 6.58 -34.05 -71.69
N ASN A 1056 7.31 -33.85 -70.59
CA ASN A 1056 7.46 -34.83 -69.52
C ASN A 1056 6.10 -35.23 -68.92
N LEU A 1057 5.22 -34.26 -68.62
CA LEU A 1057 3.89 -34.54 -68.07
C LEU A 1057 3.03 -35.41 -69.01
N VAL A 1058 3.09 -35.17 -70.33
CA VAL A 1058 2.34 -35.97 -71.32
C VAL A 1058 2.88 -37.39 -71.42
N VAL A 1059 4.21 -37.55 -71.54
CA VAL A 1059 4.87 -38.86 -71.61
C VAL A 1059 4.55 -39.69 -70.37
N GLU A 1060 4.66 -39.10 -69.18
CA GLU A 1060 4.36 -39.80 -67.93
C GLU A 1060 2.87 -40.19 -67.83
N ARG A 1061 1.94 -39.34 -68.29
CA ARG A 1061 0.50 -39.70 -68.34
C ARG A 1061 0.23 -40.86 -69.30
N GLU A 1062 0.94 -40.92 -70.43
CA GLU A 1062 0.82 -42.01 -71.39
C GLU A 1062 1.37 -43.33 -70.84
N LYS A 1063 2.55 -43.32 -70.21
CA LYS A 1063 3.10 -44.48 -69.49
C LYS A 1063 2.12 -44.99 -68.44
N LEU A 1064 1.52 -44.09 -67.64
CA LEU A 1064 0.53 -44.46 -66.62
C LEU A 1064 -0.75 -45.07 -67.21
N LYS A 1065 -1.17 -44.63 -68.40
CA LYS A 1065 -2.29 -45.24 -69.13
C LYS A 1065 -1.94 -46.62 -69.68
N GLN A 1066 -0.69 -46.82 -70.13
CA GLN A 1066 -0.20 -48.11 -70.62
C GLN A 1066 -0.04 -49.12 -69.48
N MET A 1067 0.37 -48.69 -68.28
CA MET A 1067 0.47 -49.55 -67.09
C MET A 1067 -0.88 -49.93 -66.47
N LYS A 1068 -1.93 -49.13 -66.70
CA LYS A 1068 -3.30 -49.41 -66.20
C LYS A 1068 -4.15 -50.24 -67.16
N LYS A 1069 -3.73 -50.35 -68.41
CA LYS A 1069 -4.29 -51.27 -69.41
C LYS A 1069 -3.60 -52.61 -69.29
#